data_AF-A0A4S3LUG6-F1
#
_entry.id   AF-A0A4S3LUG6-F1
#
_cell.length_a   1.000
_cell.length_b   1.000
_cell.length_c   1.000
_cell.angle_alpha   90.00
_cell.angle_beta   90.00
_cell.angle_gamma   90.00
#
_symmetry.space_group_name_H-M   'P 1'
#
loop_
_entity.id
_entity.type
_entity.pdbx_description
1 polymer ?
#
loop_
_entity_poly.entity_id
_entity_poly.type
_entity_poly.pdbx_seq_one_letter_code
_entity_poly.pdbx_strand_id
1 'polypeptide(L)'
;MQIEKTTVLVWAPFVRTDYSLNNALSDEERHALRTPGSRLQYLTHVPIPTLLQPLRDIAIRSGVGPGAIKITLLSILAETAKRGEPCWVWPEKVWLMLYQQKQLSGPLLSALAFHLGDCPLPLHKTRCRQPALYACAVFGHGFFYQELRRLISTLITLGYSPSTKDKHISGALGMLMLENRDPRLEKFTEELLKQGQDYRSQGIARNVGKVSQGLAAMGILPRPLRMRGYMAWRDKSTEGIAPEWVAWCRRWRETSVLRPKTQESHYSFVLRVGLWLAQEHPHIREPGDWTFSTCASFIAALGKVKVDEWSLTSEKAHHHVSARAGLPLMSNSRAGFLSALRRFFVDYELWGWGKLKLNPYRHLATPNTPSFSRTVHPRVIDDPVWLKLIWASQNLRKEDMLTDNQYPFEMIQAMAVIWTHAGLRQNEVLRLTTGCIHGQVDDIVPDDGHPIPAGTLCYLNVPAGKTSKAFVKPIAGVVKKYVDLWLHIRPQGQAALFDERTGEKVNYLFQFRGKQVGKTFLNSTVIPVLCARSGVSRDDSQGRITSHRGRASAVTALASVPQGMTLHELMEWCGHSCPRSTLHYLRIRPTRLAASFVKADKISHMISMLIDHDSKAMTESGPALYYDLGELYCTNPFWSSCPHRMACIGCDFSLPKMSAKGQLLESKASIRRYLEEIPLTPDEKFIVEGDIEKLDFFIEKIEKSPNFGKDK
;
A
#
# COMPACT_ATOMS: atom_id res chain seq x y z
N MET A 1 -0.43 -40.38 5.70
CA MET A 1 -0.85 -40.74 4.32
C MET A 1 0.34 -41.39 3.66
N GLN A 2 0.31 -42.71 3.48
CA GLN A 2 1.39 -43.47 2.85
C GLN A 2 1.62 -42.93 1.43
N ILE A 3 2.87 -42.62 1.12
CA ILE A 3 3.32 -42.18 -0.19
C ILE A 3 3.37 -43.45 -1.07
N GLU A 4 2.24 -43.80 -1.68
CA GLU A 4 2.23 -44.76 -2.78
C GLU A 4 3.05 -44.18 -3.94
N LYS A 5 4.06 -44.92 -4.38
CA LYS A 5 4.86 -44.65 -5.58
C LYS A 5 3.89 -44.40 -6.75
N THR A 6 3.65 -43.13 -7.06
CA THR A 6 2.70 -42.75 -8.09
C THR A 6 3.41 -42.89 -9.43
N THR A 7 3.16 -44.00 -10.13
CA THR A 7 3.50 -44.13 -11.54
C THR A 7 2.89 -42.95 -12.29
N VAL A 8 3.72 -42.15 -12.96
CA VAL A 8 3.26 -41.02 -13.78
C VAL A 8 2.44 -41.59 -14.93
N LEU A 9 1.14 -41.34 -14.94
CA LEU A 9 0.26 -41.73 -16.03
C LEU A 9 0.54 -40.82 -17.22
N VAL A 10 0.90 -41.41 -18.35
CA VAL A 10 0.97 -40.73 -19.64
C VAL A 10 -0.42 -40.74 -20.26
N TRP A 11 -0.96 -39.56 -20.57
CA TRP A 11 -2.24 -39.48 -21.25
C TRP A 11 -2.09 -39.89 -22.72
N ALA A 12 -2.90 -40.87 -23.13
CA ALA A 12 -3.07 -41.24 -24.52
C ALA A 12 -4.49 -40.85 -24.97
N PRO A 13 -4.64 -40.13 -26.11
CA PRO A 13 -5.96 -39.83 -26.66
C PRO A 13 -6.70 -41.11 -27.01
N PHE A 14 -8.03 -41.07 -26.96
CA PHE A 14 -8.85 -42.16 -27.49
C PHE A 14 -8.78 -42.11 -29.02
N VAL A 15 -8.19 -43.14 -29.63
CA VAL A 15 -8.02 -43.20 -31.08
C VAL A 15 -9.09 -44.12 -31.66
N ARG A 16 -9.97 -43.59 -32.52
CA ARG A 16 -11.07 -44.35 -33.11
C ARG A 16 -10.59 -45.49 -34.02
N THR A 17 -9.40 -45.35 -34.63
CA THR A 17 -8.82 -46.36 -35.52
C THR A 17 -8.36 -47.63 -34.81
N ASP A 18 -8.22 -47.59 -33.48
CA ASP A 18 -7.84 -48.76 -32.67
C ASP A 18 -9.02 -49.74 -32.50
N TYR A 19 -10.22 -49.33 -32.93
CA TYR A 19 -11.47 -50.09 -32.79
C TYR A 19 -12.08 -50.39 -34.16
N SER A 20 -12.68 -51.57 -34.29
CA SER A 20 -13.47 -51.94 -35.48
C SER A 20 -14.86 -51.29 -35.41
N LEU A 21 -14.97 -50.06 -35.92
CA LEU A 21 -16.20 -49.25 -35.89
C LEU A 21 -17.01 -49.43 -37.18
N ASN A 22 -17.66 -50.57 -37.34
CA ASN A 22 -18.56 -50.82 -38.49
C ASN A 22 -19.77 -49.89 -38.49
N ASN A 23 -20.22 -49.43 -39.65
CA ASN A 23 -21.39 -48.53 -39.75
C ASN A 23 -22.74 -49.26 -39.65
N ALA A 24 -22.74 -50.59 -39.76
CA ALA A 24 -23.93 -51.43 -39.67
C ALA A 24 -23.75 -52.51 -38.60
N LEU A 25 -24.86 -52.90 -37.97
CA LEU A 25 -24.90 -54.02 -37.02
C LEU A 25 -24.91 -55.35 -37.77
N SER A 26 -24.14 -56.33 -37.30
CA SER A 26 -24.23 -57.71 -37.79
C SER A 26 -25.56 -58.36 -37.36
N ASP A 27 -25.96 -59.45 -38.03
CA ASP A 27 -27.19 -60.16 -37.66
C ASP A 27 -27.10 -60.80 -36.27
N GLU A 28 -25.89 -61.21 -35.86
CA GLU A 28 -25.59 -61.67 -34.50
C GLU A 28 -25.79 -60.55 -33.47
N GLU A 29 -25.30 -59.33 -33.76
CA GLU A 29 -25.48 -58.16 -32.90
C GLU A 29 -26.96 -57.76 -32.80
N ARG A 30 -27.69 -57.77 -33.91
CA ARG A 30 -29.14 -57.48 -33.91
C ARG A 30 -29.90 -58.48 -33.05
N HIS A 31 -29.55 -59.77 -33.13
CA HIS A 31 -30.16 -60.81 -32.31
C HIS A 31 -29.84 -60.61 -30.82
N ALA A 32 -28.58 -60.33 -30.48
CA ALA A 32 -28.11 -60.13 -29.11
C ALA A 32 -28.71 -58.87 -28.44
N LEU A 33 -29.09 -57.86 -29.23
CA LEU A 33 -29.68 -56.62 -28.73
C LEU A 33 -31.21 -56.60 -28.73
N ARG A 34 -31.88 -57.70 -29.16
CA ARG A 34 -33.33 -57.72 -29.38
C ARG A 34 -34.15 -57.53 -28.12
N THR A 35 -33.82 -58.23 -27.04
CA THR A 35 -34.58 -58.21 -25.77
C THR A 35 -33.77 -57.60 -24.62
N PRO A 36 -34.42 -57.05 -23.57
CA PRO A 36 -33.71 -56.54 -22.40
C PRO A 36 -32.80 -57.59 -21.73
N GLY A 37 -33.25 -58.85 -21.65
CA GLY A 37 -32.45 -59.96 -21.10
C GLY A 37 -31.22 -60.28 -21.95
N SER A 38 -31.36 -60.33 -23.28
CA SER A 38 -30.23 -60.55 -24.18
C SER A 38 -29.20 -59.40 -24.14
N ARG A 39 -29.64 -58.13 -23.99
CA ARG A 39 -28.73 -56.98 -23.83
C ARG A 39 -27.90 -57.08 -22.55
N LEU A 40 -28.51 -57.58 -21.48
CA LEU A 40 -27.81 -57.79 -20.22
C LEU A 40 -26.74 -58.88 -20.34
N GLN A 41 -27.08 -60.00 -21.01
CA GLN A 41 -26.12 -61.07 -21.30
C GLN A 41 -24.99 -60.58 -22.21
N TYR A 42 -25.31 -59.80 -23.25
CA TYR A 42 -24.35 -59.20 -24.17
C TYR A 42 -23.35 -58.28 -23.44
N LEU A 43 -23.84 -57.50 -22.47
CA LEU A 43 -23.00 -56.63 -21.66
C LEU A 43 -22.02 -57.39 -20.76
N THR A 44 -22.29 -58.66 -20.44
CA THR A 44 -21.43 -59.54 -19.63
C THR A 44 -20.67 -60.59 -20.46
N HIS A 45 -20.81 -60.57 -21.79
CA HIS A 45 -20.25 -61.59 -22.68
C HIS A 45 -18.71 -61.63 -22.64
N VAL A 46 -18.14 -62.84 -22.74
CA VAL A 46 -16.70 -63.11 -22.79
C VAL A 46 -16.44 -64.07 -23.96
N PRO A 47 -15.57 -63.71 -24.95
CA PRO A 47 -14.80 -62.47 -25.06
C PRO A 47 -15.68 -61.23 -25.29
N ILE A 48 -15.13 -60.05 -25.03
CA ILE A 48 -15.85 -58.77 -25.16
C ILE A 48 -16.21 -58.56 -26.64
N PRO A 49 -17.50 -58.37 -26.98
CA PRO A 49 -17.90 -58.10 -28.36
C PRO A 49 -17.27 -56.82 -28.91
N THR A 50 -16.95 -56.80 -30.21
CA THR A 50 -16.33 -55.66 -30.91
C THR A 50 -17.13 -54.36 -30.74
N LEU A 51 -18.47 -54.44 -30.86
CA LEU A 51 -19.38 -53.31 -30.64
C LEU A 51 -19.32 -52.75 -29.20
N LEU A 52 -19.00 -53.59 -28.20
CA LEU A 52 -18.99 -53.22 -26.79
C LEU A 52 -17.61 -52.73 -26.32
N GLN A 53 -16.54 -53.13 -27.00
CA GLN A 53 -15.16 -52.80 -26.63
C GLN A 53 -14.89 -51.29 -26.45
N PRO A 54 -15.21 -50.40 -27.41
CA PRO A 54 -14.97 -48.95 -27.24
C PRO A 54 -15.81 -48.36 -26.10
N LEU A 55 -17.05 -48.86 -25.90
CA LEU A 55 -17.94 -48.42 -24.83
C LEU A 55 -17.39 -48.80 -23.44
N ARG A 56 -16.87 -50.02 -23.30
CA ARG A 56 -16.26 -50.51 -22.07
C ARG A 56 -14.96 -49.78 -21.74
N ASP A 57 -14.09 -49.55 -22.72
CA ASP A 57 -12.82 -48.87 -22.49
C ASP A 57 -13.01 -47.42 -22.02
N ILE A 58 -13.95 -46.69 -22.62
CA ILE A 58 -14.33 -45.35 -22.16
C ILE A 58 -14.94 -45.41 -20.76
N ALA A 59 -15.84 -46.38 -20.50
CA ALA A 59 -16.47 -46.53 -19.19
C ALA A 59 -15.48 -46.84 -18.07
N ILE A 60 -14.49 -47.72 -18.30
CA ILE A 60 -13.44 -48.08 -17.34
C ILE A 60 -12.61 -46.85 -16.97
N ARG A 61 -12.23 -46.04 -17.96
CA ARG A 61 -11.43 -44.83 -17.74
C ARG A 61 -12.23 -43.71 -17.06
N SER A 62 -13.56 -43.70 -17.20
CA SER A 62 -14.42 -42.59 -16.80
C SER A 62 -14.50 -42.30 -15.30
N GLY A 63 -14.21 -43.30 -14.45
CA GLY A 63 -14.36 -43.21 -12.99
C GLY A 63 -15.80 -43.17 -12.49
N VAL A 64 -16.77 -43.50 -13.35
CA VAL A 64 -18.20 -43.61 -12.98
C VAL A 64 -18.45 -44.92 -12.25
N GLY A 65 -19.35 -44.91 -11.26
CA GLY A 65 -19.68 -46.12 -10.49
C GLY A 65 -20.28 -47.24 -11.37
N PRO A 66 -20.01 -48.53 -11.05
CA PRO A 66 -20.37 -49.67 -11.90
C PRO A 66 -21.87 -49.79 -12.18
N GLY A 67 -22.73 -49.45 -11.20
CA GLY A 67 -24.18 -49.42 -11.38
C GLY A 67 -24.64 -48.40 -12.43
N ALA A 68 -24.07 -47.20 -12.39
CA ALA A 68 -24.40 -46.14 -13.34
C ALA A 68 -23.84 -46.43 -14.75
N ILE A 69 -22.65 -47.06 -14.84
CA ILE A 69 -22.12 -47.60 -16.09
C ILE A 69 -23.09 -48.60 -16.69
N LYS A 70 -23.51 -49.61 -15.92
CA LYS A 70 -24.43 -50.65 -16.38
C LYS A 70 -25.73 -50.07 -16.95
N ILE A 71 -26.39 -49.19 -16.20
CA ILE A 71 -27.66 -48.56 -16.62
C ILE A 71 -27.48 -47.73 -17.90
N THR A 72 -26.39 -46.96 -17.98
CA THR A 72 -26.11 -46.09 -19.13
C THR A 72 -25.80 -46.91 -20.39
N LEU A 73 -24.94 -47.93 -20.28
CA LEU A 73 -24.61 -48.81 -21.40
C LEU A 73 -25.83 -49.60 -21.88
N LEU A 74 -26.66 -50.14 -20.98
CA LEU A 74 -27.91 -50.82 -21.37
C LEU A 74 -28.86 -49.89 -22.14
N SER A 75 -28.91 -48.62 -21.77
CA SER A 75 -29.74 -47.62 -22.45
C SER A 75 -29.19 -47.27 -23.85
N ILE A 76 -27.87 -47.20 -23.99
CA ILE A 76 -27.22 -47.06 -25.30
C ILE A 76 -27.51 -48.28 -26.17
N LEU A 77 -27.33 -49.50 -25.64
CA LEU A 77 -27.62 -50.73 -26.37
C LEU A 77 -29.10 -50.85 -26.77
N ALA A 78 -30.02 -50.36 -25.92
CA ALA A 78 -31.44 -50.31 -26.25
C ALA A 78 -31.75 -49.32 -27.39
N GLU A 79 -31.11 -48.15 -27.41
CA GLU A 79 -31.26 -47.18 -28.49
C GLU A 79 -30.59 -47.67 -29.79
N THR A 80 -29.46 -48.39 -29.69
CA THR A 80 -28.80 -49.07 -30.82
C THR A 80 -29.73 -50.09 -31.46
N ALA A 81 -30.39 -50.92 -30.64
CA ALA A 81 -31.38 -51.89 -31.12
C ALA A 81 -32.58 -51.21 -31.79
N LYS A 82 -33.06 -50.10 -31.23
CA LYS A 82 -34.23 -49.36 -31.74
C LYS A 82 -33.96 -48.74 -33.11
N ARG A 83 -32.75 -48.24 -33.34
CA ARG A 83 -32.36 -47.57 -34.59
C ARG A 83 -31.80 -48.51 -35.64
N GLY A 84 -31.26 -49.65 -35.23
CA GLY A 84 -30.56 -50.58 -36.12
C GLY A 84 -29.15 -50.11 -36.52
N GLU A 85 -28.64 -49.07 -35.88
CA GLU A 85 -27.35 -48.43 -36.17
C GLU A 85 -26.52 -48.25 -34.89
N PRO A 86 -25.19 -48.44 -34.95
CA PRO A 86 -24.30 -48.28 -33.80
C PRO A 86 -24.14 -46.83 -33.38
N CYS A 87 -23.79 -46.62 -32.11
CA CYS A 87 -23.83 -45.29 -31.48
C CYS A 87 -22.90 -44.23 -32.07
N TRP A 88 -21.85 -44.63 -32.78
CA TRP A 88 -20.91 -43.71 -33.44
C TRP A 88 -21.44 -43.12 -34.76
N VAL A 89 -22.59 -43.58 -35.27
CA VAL A 89 -23.27 -43.05 -36.46
C VAL A 89 -24.43 -42.10 -36.06
N TRP A 90 -24.81 -42.07 -34.77
CA TRP A 90 -25.96 -41.31 -34.34
C TRP A 90 -25.78 -39.79 -34.47
N PRO A 91 -26.82 -39.06 -34.93
CA PRO A 91 -26.79 -37.61 -34.94
C PRO A 91 -26.85 -37.04 -33.51
N GLU A 92 -26.35 -35.81 -33.33
CA GLU A 92 -26.28 -35.10 -32.04
C GLU A 92 -27.62 -35.10 -31.27
N LYS A 93 -28.74 -35.00 -31.98
CA LYS A 93 -30.10 -35.01 -31.39
C LYS A 93 -30.39 -36.27 -30.56
N VAL A 94 -29.80 -37.40 -30.90
CA VAL A 94 -29.97 -38.67 -30.16
C VAL A 94 -29.24 -38.60 -28.82
N TRP A 95 -28.00 -38.13 -28.85
CA TRP A 95 -27.20 -37.90 -27.65
C TRP A 95 -27.87 -36.89 -26.72
N LEU A 96 -28.44 -35.81 -27.25
CA LEU A 96 -29.22 -34.82 -26.49
C LEU A 96 -30.42 -35.45 -25.78
N MET A 97 -31.19 -36.29 -26.47
CA MET A 97 -32.35 -36.98 -25.92
C MET A 97 -31.97 -37.89 -24.75
N LEU A 98 -30.92 -38.72 -24.91
CA LEU A 98 -30.41 -39.56 -23.83
C LEU A 98 -29.87 -38.72 -22.67
N TYR A 99 -29.21 -37.60 -22.97
CA TYR A 99 -28.67 -36.69 -21.97
C TYR A 99 -29.72 -35.98 -21.13
N GLN A 100 -30.97 -35.85 -21.59
CA GLN A 100 -32.06 -35.30 -20.77
C GLN A 100 -32.57 -36.29 -19.71
N GLN A 101 -32.31 -37.59 -19.88
CA GLN A 101 -32.74 -38.62 -18.93
C GLN A 101 -31.89 -38.59 -17.65
N LYS A 102 -32.49 -38.09 -16.55
CA LYS A 102 -31.78 -37.88 -15.27
C LYS A 102 -31.24 -39.16 -14.63
N GLN A 103 -31.85 -40.31 -14.94
CA GLN A 103 -31.46 -41.64 -14.48
C GLN A 103 -30.17 -42.18 -15.10
N LEU A 104 -29.74 -41.63 -16.26
CA LEU A 104 -28.50 -42.03 -16.92
C LEU A 104 -27.32 -41.21 -16.43
N SER A 105 -26.10 -41.73 -16.54
CA SER A 105 -24.89 -40.99 -16.17
C SER A 105 -24.59 -39.89 -17.21
N GLY A 106 -24.84 -38.64 -16.84
CA GLY A 106 -24.50 -37.48 -17.66
C GLY A 106 -23.02 -37.42 -18.07
N PRO A 107 -22.05 -37.61 -17.14
CA PRO A 107 -20.63 -37.64 -17.47
C PRO A 107 -20.26 -38.75 -18.46
N LEU A 108 -20.76 -39.98 -18.28
CA LEU A 108 -20.44 -41.09 -19.18
C LEU A 108 -21.05 -40.89 -20.58
N LEU A 109 -22.31 -40.47 -20.66
CA LEU A 109 -22.95 -40.13 -21.94
C LEU A 109 -22.17 -39.04 -22.69
N SER A 110 -21.68 -38.04 -21.96
CA SER A 110 -20.89 -36.95 -22.52
C SER A 110 -19.53 -37.44 -23.04
N ALA A 111 -18.88 -38.36 -22.33
CA ALA A 111 -17.62 -38.97 -22.77
C ALA A 111 -17.80 -39.83 -24.03
N LEU A 112 -18.87 -40.61 -24.08
CA LEU A 112 -19.21 -41.44 -25.24
C LEU A 112 -19.57 -40.58 -26.46
N ALA A 113 -20.38 -39.54 -26.27
CA ALA A 113 -20.71 -38.58 -27.33
C ALA A 113 -19.48 -37.82 -27.84
N PHE A 114 -18.55 -37.45 -26.95
CA PHE A 114 -17.32 -36.76 -27.30
C PHE A 114 -16.37 -37.63 -28.14
N HIS A 115 -16.15 -38.89 -27.74
CA HIS A 115 -15.19 -39.78 -28.41
C HIS A 115 -15.76 -40.49 -29.64
N LEU A 116 -17.05 -40.88 -29.60
CA LEU A 116 -17.68 -41.70 -30.65
C LEU A 116 -18.64 -40.90 -31.53
N GLY A 117 -19.29 -39.85 -31.01
CA GLY A 117 -20.28 -39.07 -31.75
C GLY A 117 -19.75 -37.76 -32.35
N ASP A 118 -18.47 -37.42 -32.12
CA ASP A 118 -17.84 -36.12 -32.47
C ASP A 118 -18.68 -34.88 -32.07
N CYS A 119 -19.47 -35.02 -31.01
CA CYS A 119 -20.36 -33.97 -30.54
C CYS A 119 -19.61 -33.02 -29.57
N PRO A 120 -19.62 -31.69 -29.78
CA PRO A 120 -18.97 -30.75 -28.87
C PRO A 120 -19.66 -30.71 -27.50
N LEU A 121 -18.88 -30.54 -26.44
CA LEU A 121 -19.40 -30.43 -25.07
C LEU A 121 -19.80 -28.98 -24.73
N PRO A 122 -20.82 -28.76 -23.86
CA PRO A 122 -21.68 -29.75 -23.23
C PRO A 122 -23.10 -29.74 -23.83
N LEU A 123 -23.66 -30.93 -24.07
CA LEU A 123 -25.01 -31.16 -24.62
C LEU A 123 -26.17 -30.57 -23.77
N HIS A 124 -25.93 -29.90 -22.64
CA HIS A 124 -26.74 -28.77 -22.14
C HIS A 124 -26.01 -28.10 -20.96
N LYS A 125 -25.96 -26.76 -20.94
CA LYS A 125 -25.33 -25.97 -19.85
C LYS A 125 -25.96 -26.18 -18.45
N THR A 126 -27.19 -26.71 -18.37
CA THR A 126 -27.96 -26.81 -17.11
C THR A 126 -27.69 -28.06 -16.28
N ARG A 127 -27.29 -29.19 -16.91
CA ARG A 127 -27.02 -30.47 -16.21
C ARG A 127 -25.55 -30.63 -15.80
N CYS A 128 -24.62 -29.88 -16.41
CA CYS A 128 -23.20 -29.86 -16.04
C CYS A 128 -22.94 -29.02 -14.78
N ARG A 129 -23.38 -29.48 -13.61
CA ARG A 129 -23.14 -28.79 -12.33
C ARG A 129 -21.72 -28.97 -11.80
N GLN A 130 -21.06 -30.09 -12.13
CA GLN A 130 -19.71 -30.43 -11.68
C GLN A 130 -18.82 -30.78 -12.86
N PRO A 131 -18.23 -29.77 -13.52
CA PRO A 131 -17.40 -29.97 -14.72
C PRO A 131 -16.22 -30.94 -14.54
N ALA A 132 -15.68 -31.03 -13.33
CA ALA A 132 -14.62 -31.96 -12.98
C ALA A 132 -15.00 -33.42 -13.32
N LEU A 133 -16.24 -33.83 -13.01
CA LEU A 133 -16.70 -35.21 -13.28
C LEU A 133 -16.81 -35.49 -14.79
N TYR A 134 -17.19 -34.49 -15.58
CA TYR A 134 -17.27 -34.61 -17.04
C TYR A 134 -15.87 -34.71 -17.64
N ALA A 135 -14.92 -33.89 -17.17
CA ALA A 135 -13.53 -33.98 -17.57
C ALA A 135 -12.91 -35.33 -17.17
N CYS A 136 -13.19 -35.84 -15.96
CA CYS A 136 -12.79 -37.20 -15.56
C CYS A 136 -13.34 -38.27 -16.52
N ALA A 137 -14.62 -38.15 -16.88
CA ALA A 137 -15.25 -39.12 -17.75
C ALA A 137 -14.64 -39.13 -19.16
N VAL A 138 -14.35 -37.95 -19.70
CA VAL A 138 -13.79 -37.77 -21.05
C VAL A 138 -12.31 -38.13 -21.12
N PHE A 139 -11.50 -37.59 -20.20
CA PHE A 139 -10.04 -37.67 -20.29
C PHE A 139 -9.41 -38.77 -19.42
N GLY A 140 -10.21 -39.41 -18.57
CA GLY A 140 -9.78 -40.44 -17.64
C GLY A 140 -9.63 -39.92 -16.21
N HIS A 141 -10.22 -40.66 -15.26
CA HIS A 141 -10.22 -40.30 -13.84
C HIS A 141 -8.81 -40.17 -13.26
N GLY A 142 -7.93 -41.15 -13.51
CA GLY A 142 -6.56 -41.15 -12.99
C GLY A 142 -5.74 -39.94 -13.47
N PHE A 143 -5.79 -39.65 -14.78
CA PHE A 143 -5.03 -38.56 -15.37
C PHE A 143 -5.53 -37.17 -14.92
N PHE A 144 -6.85 -36.98 -14.86
CA PHE A 144 -7.43 -35.72 -14.35
C PHE A 144 -6.94 -35.40 -12.94
N TYR A 145 -7.00 -36.38 -12.03
CA TYR A 145 -6.55 -36.16 -10.65
C TYR A 145 -5.04 -36.01 -10.52
N GLN A 146 -4.25 -36.61 -11.41
CA GLN A 146 -2.81 -36.36 -11.49
C GLN A 146 -2.53 -34.88 -11.80
N GLU A 147 -3.12 -34.34 -12.86
CA GLU A 147 -2.93 -32.93 -13.24
C GLU A 147 -3.52 -31.96 -12.22
N LEU A 148 -4.67 -32.30 -11.63
CA LEU A 148 -5.26 -31.52 -10.54
C LEU A 148 -4.33 -31.49 -9.31
N ARG A 149 -3.75 -32.63 -8.90
CA ARG A 149 -2.78 -32.70 -7.80
C ARG A 149 -1.52 -31.90 -8.11
N ARG A 150 -1.02 -32.00 -9.35
CA ARG A 150 0.15 -31.22 -9.83
C ARG A 150 -0.11 -29.72 -9.73
N LEU A 151 -1.31 -29.28 -10.12
CA LEU A 151 -1.74 -27.89 -10.00
C LEU A 151 -1.88 -27.46 -8.54
N ILE A 152 -2.56 -28.26 -7.71
CA ILE A 152 -2.79 -27.94 -6.30
C ILE A 152 -1.46 -27.89 -5.53
N SER A 153 -0.54 -28.84 -5.74
CA SER A 153 0.76 -28.84 -5.07
C SER A 153 1.55 -27.56 -5.38
N THR A 154 1.53 -27.13 -6.64
CA THR A 154 2.16 -25.86 -7.07
C THR A 154 1.46 -24.65 -6.46
N LEU A 155 0.13 -24.66 -6.34
CA LEU A 155 -0.58 -23.58 -5.66
C LEU A 155 -0.26 -23.55 -4.15
N ILE A 156 -0.06 -24.70 -3.52
CA ILE A 156 0.34 -24.77 -2.11
C ILE A 156 1.71 -24.12 -1.90
N THR A 157 2.69 -24.36 -2.78
CA THR A 157 4.02 -23.70 -2.70
C THR A 157 3.95 -22.18 -2.87
N LEU A 158 2.89 -21.66 -3.49
CA LEU A 158 2.61 -20.22 -3.58
C LEU A 158 1.89 -19.67 -2.33
N GLY A 159 1.38 -20.52 -1.42
CA GLY A 159 0.63 -20.13 -0.21
C GLY A 159 -0.89 -20.29 -0.30
N TYR A 160 -1.40 -21.13 -1.21
CA TYR A 160 -2.82 -21.50 -1.21
C TYR A 160 -3.10 -22.61 -0.18
N SER A 161 -4.24 -22.51 0.54
CA SER A 161 -4.65 -23.53 1.53
C SER A 161 -5.23 -24.78 0.83
N PRO A 162 -4.97 -26.00 1.33
CA PRO A 162 -5.49 -27.26 0.78
C PRO A 162 -7.01 -27.44 0.95
N SER A 163 -7.61 -27.04 2.07
CA SER A 163 -8.85 -27.67 2.56
C SER A 163 -10.16 -27.16 1.96
N THR A 164 -10.24 -25.92 1.47
CA THR A 164 -11.53 -25.29 1.09
C THR A 164 -11.68 -24.97 -0.40
N LYS A 165 -10.68 -25.29 -1.23
CA LYS A 165 -10.59 -24.80 -2.62
C LYS A 165 -10.52 -25.89 -3.69
N ASP A 166 -10.35 -27.15 -3.29
CA ASP A 166 -10.23 -28.28 -4.23
C ASP A 166 -11.45 -28.43 -5.12
N LYS A 167 -12.68 -28.30 -4.58
CA LYS A 167 -13.93 -28.41 -5.36
C LYS A 167 -14.10 -27.29 -6.39
N HIS A 168 -13.61 -26.10 -6.09
CA HIS A 168 -13.76 -24.93 -6.96
C HIS A 168 -12.68 -24.85 -8.04
N ILE A 169 -11.46 -25.25 -7.70
CA ILE A 169 -10.35 -25.35 -8.65
C ILE A 169 -10.58 -26.53 -9.59
N SER A 170 -11.01 -27.69 -9.08
CA SER A 170 -11.33 -28.86 -9.92
C SER A 170 -12.42 -28.56 -10.93
N GLY A 171 -13.47 -27.84 -10.53
CA GLY A 171 -14.52 -27.39 -11.46
C GLY A 171 -14.00 -26.46 -12.55
N ALA A 172 -13.16 -25.48 -12.20
CA ALA A 172 -12.56 -24.57 -13.17
C ALA A 172 -11.58 -25.29 -14.12
N LEU A 173 -10.73 -26.16 -13.58
CA LEU A 173 -9.79 -26.97 -14.36
C LEU A 173 -10.53 -27.90 -15.32
N GLY A 174 -11.54 -28.62 -14.83
CA GLY A 174 -12.36 -29.51 -15.65
C GLY A 174 -13.01 -28.78 -16.82
N MET A 175 -13.57 -27.59 -16.59
CA MET A 175 -14.09 -26.78 -17.70
C MET A 175 -13.03 -26.42 -18.72
N LEU A 176 -11.87 -25.93 -18.27
CA LEU A 176 -10.80 -25.52 -19.18
C LEU A 176 -10.27 -26.69 -20.02
N MET A 177 -10.13 -27.89 -19.43
CA MET A 177 -9.73 -29.09 -20.17
C MET A 177 -10.77 -29.46 -21.24
N LEU A 178 -12.07 -29.37 -20.91
CA LEU A 178 -13.15 -29.65 -21.86
C LEU A 178 -13.18 -28.64 -23.02
N GLU A 179 -12.99 -27.36 -22.74
CA GLU A 179 -12.92 -26.29 -23.76
C GLU A 179 -11.68 -26.43 -24.65
N ASN A 180 -10.55 -26.82 -24.07
CA ASN A 180 -9.31 -27.06 -24.79
C ASN A 180 -9.31 -28.36 -25.62
N ARG A 181 -10.23 -29.29 -25.31
CA ARG A 181 -10.27 -30.67 -25.84
C ARG A 181 -8.98 -31.49 -25.58
N ASP A 182 -8.11 -31.02 -24.70
CA ASP A 182 -6.86 -31.67 -24.30
C ASP A 182 -6.64 -31.44 -22.81
N PRO A 183 -6.44 -32.51 -22.00
CA PRO A 183 -6.32 -32.41 -20.56
C PRO A 183 -4.93 -31.97 -20.09
N ARG A 184 -3.92 -31.95 -20.97
CA ARG A 184 -2.54 -31.61 -20.61
C ARG A 184 -2.45 -30.12 -20.30
N LEU A 185 -1.94 -29.79 -19.11
CA LEU A 185 -1.78 -28.40 -18.69
C LEU A 185 -0.87 -27.61 -19.64
N GLU A 186 0.11 -28.27 -20.26
CA GLU A 186 1.07 -27.70 -21.22
C GLU A 186 0.41 -27.14 -22.48
N LYS A 187 -0.82 -27.57 -22.81
CA LYS A 187 -1.57 -27.10 -23.98
C LYS A 187 -2.45 -25.88 -23.70
N PHE A 188 -2.48 -25.38 -22.47
CA PHE A 188 -3.35 -24.27 -22.10
C PHE A 188 -2.76 -22.94 -22.58
N THR A 189 -3.53 -22.17 -23.35
CA THR A 189 -3.11 -20.88 -23.91
C THR A 189 -3.65 -19.67 -23.13
N GLU A 190 -3.10 -18.47 -23.38
CA GLU A 190 -3.60 -17.23 -22.77
C GLU A 190 -5.03 -16.94 -23.24
N GLU A 191 -5.36 -17.26 -24.49
CA GLU A 191 -6.65 -17.08 -25.15
C GLU A 191 -7.73 -17.94 -24.50
N LEU A 192 -7.46 -19.23 -24.28
CA LEU A 192 -8.36 -20.17 -23.61
C LEU A 192 -8.78 -19.66 -22.24
N LEU A 193 -7.80 -19.17 -21.47
CA LEU A 193 -8.03 -18.70 -20.11
C LEU A 193 -8.77 -17.35 -20.07
N LYS A 194 -8.60 -16.48 -21.08
CA LYS A 194 -9.39 -15.24 -21.24
C LYS A 194 -10.84 -15.56 -21.56
N GLN A 195 -11.08 -16.41 -22.55
CA GLN A 195 -12.43 -16.93 -22.86
C GLN A 195 -13.06 -17.55 -21.62
N GLY A 196 -12.26 -18.30 -20.84
CA GLY A 196 -12.72 -18.92 -19.61
C GLY A 196 -13.14 -17.94 -18.52
N GLN A 197 -12.65 -16.70 -18.53
CA GLN A 197 -12.99 -15.63 -17.59
C GLN A 197 -14.20 -14.79 -18.04
N ASP A 198 -14.30 -14.46 -19.33
CA ASP A 198 -15.24 -13.44 -19.83
C ASP A 198 -16.72 -13.87 -19.75
N TYR A 199 -17.00 -15.16 -19.92
CA TYR A 199 -18.38 -15.67 -20.03
C TYR A 199 -19.01 -16.13 -18.70
N ARG A 200 -18.44 -15.76 -17.54
CA ARG A 200 -18.76 -16.45 -16.27
C ARG A 200 -18.91 -15.55 -15.05
N SER A 201 -19.56 -16.12 -14.03
CA SER A 201 -19.72 -15.46 -12.73
C SER A 201 -18.36 -15.12 -12.11
N GLN A 202 -18.35 -14.06 -11.29
CA GLN A 202 -17.14 -13.55 -10.65
C GLN A 202 -16.37 -14.62 -9.86
N GLY A 203 -17.07 -15.61 -9.29
CA GLY A 203 -16.47 -16.75 -8.58
C GLY A 203 -15.67 -17.68 -9.49
N ILE A 204 -16.16 -17.99 -10.69
CA ILE A 204 -15.48 -18.88 -11.63
C ILE A 204 -14.29 -18.18 -12.27
N ALA A 205 -14.45 -16.92 -12.72
CA ALA A 205 -13.34 -16.11 -13.20
C ALA A 205 -12.22 -16.01 -12.17
N ARG A 206 -12.56 -15.96 -10.87
CA ARG A 206 -11.58 -16.00 -9.79
C ARG A 206 -10.77 -17.29 -9.74
N ASN A 207 -11.40 -18.44 -9.98
CA ASN A 207 -10.73 -19.74 -9.97
C ASN A 207 -9.89 -19.96 -11.22
N VAL A 208 -10.34 -19.51 -12.40
CA VAL A 208 -9.52 -19.50 -13.63
C VAL A 208 -8.24 -18.67 -13.42
N GLY A 209 -8.35 -17.53 -12.72
CA GLY A 209 -7.18 -16.74 -12.33
C GLY A 209 -6.20 -17.47 -11.40
N LYS A 210 -6.66 -18.44 -10.59
CA LYS A 210 -5.77 -19.31 -9.77
C LYS A 210 -5.10 -20.36 -10.65
N VAL A 211 -5.86 -21.00 -11.56
CA VAL A 211 -5.28 -21.96 -12.53
C VAL A 211 -4.16 -21.29 -13.31
N SER A 212 -4.39 -20.09 -13.84
CA SER A 212 -3.37 -19.31 -14.55
C SER A 212 -2.12 -19.01 -13.69
N GLN A 213 -2.28 -18.79 -12.39
CA GLN A 213 -1.12 -18.63 -11.49
C GLN A 213 -0.32 -19.91 -11.31
N GLY A 214 -1.01 -21.05 -11.15
CA GLY A 214 -0.34 -22.35 -11.07
C GLY A 214 0.42 -22.67 -12.35
N LEU A 215 -0.20 -22.46 -13.52
CA LEU A 215 0.43 -22.66 -14.83
C LEU A 215 1.67 -21.78 -15.02
N ALA A 216 1.61 -20.52 -14.60
CA ALA A 216 2.77 -19.63 -14.68
C ALA A 216 3.90 -20.06 -13.73
N ALA A 217 3.57 -20.53 -12.52
CA ALA A 217 4.56 -21.06 -11.58
C ALA A 217 5.19 -22.38 -12.05
N MET A 218 4.48 -23.17 -12.85
CA MET A 218 5.03 -24.35 -13.54
C MET A 218 5.89 -24.01 -14.76
N GLY A 219 5.97 -22.74 -15.17
CA GLY A 219 6.67 -22.32 -16.38
C GLY A 219 5.92 -22.59 -17.69
N ILE A 220 4.65 -23.03 -17.63
CA ILE A 220 3.81 -23.29 -18.82
C ILE A 220 3.38 -21.96 -19.45
N LEU A 221 3.01 -20.98 -18.63
CA LEU A 221 2.71 -19.62 -19.08
C LEU A 221 3.87 -18.68 -18.72
N PRO A 222 4.24 -17.73 -19.59
CA PRO A 222 5.29 -16.76 -19.28
C PRO A 222 4.90 -15.82 -18.13
N ARG A 223 3.60 -15.58 -17.95
CA ARG A 223 3.05 -14.74 -16.89
C ARG A 223 1.64 -15.18 -16.52
N PRO A 224 1.22 -15.00 -15.26
CA PRO A 224 -0.17 -15.22 -14.89
C PRO A 224 -1.07 -14.14 -15.49
N LEU A 225 -2.29 -14.52 -15.86
CA LEU A 225 -3.31 -13.60 -16.33
C LEU A 225 -3.67 -12.60 -15.23
N ARG A 226 -3.67 -11.32 -15.59
CA ARG A 226 -4.15 -10.26 -14.71
C ARG A 226 -5.67 -10.34 -14.63
N MET A 227 -6.17 -10.80 -13.49
CA MET A 227 -7.60 -10.91 -13.12
C MET A 227 -8.37 -9.57 -13.08
N ARG A 228 -7.77 -8.48 -13.56
CA ARG A 228 -8.38 -7.15 -13.69
C ARG A 228 -8.19 -6.65 -15.12
N GLY A 229 -8.73 -7.38 -16.07
CA GLY A 229 -9.02 -6.89 -17.42
C GLY A 229 -10.25 -5.96 -17.43
N TYR A 230 -10.38 -5.04 -16.46
CA TYR A 230 -11.37 -3.96 -16.57
C TYR A 230 -10.84 -2.97 -17.62
N MET A 231 -11.02 -3.30 -18.90
CA MET A 231 -10.85 -2.32 -19.99
C MET A 231 -11.89 -1.20 -19.84
N ALA A 232 -13.11 -1.53 -19.40
CA ALA A 232 -14.22 -0.59 -19.25
C ALA A 232 -13.98 0.59 -18.28
N TRP A 233 -13.02 0.50 -17.33
CA TRP A 233 -12.68 1.66 -16.48
C TRP A 233 -11.65 2.59 -17.13
N ARG A 234 -10.96 2.14 -18.18
CA ARG A 234 -9.96 2.95 -18.92
C ARG A 234 -10.60 3.82 -20.00
N ASP A 235 -11.75 3.41 -20.53
CA ASP A 235 -12.50 4.18 -21.49
C ASP A 235 -13.50 5.08 -20.75
N LYS A 236 -13.21 6.38 -20.78
CA LYS A 236 -14.04 7.41 -20.18
C LYS A 236 -14.94 7.95 -21.27
N SER A 237 -16.22 8.22 -20.96
CA SER A 237 -17.10 8.83 -21.94
C SER A 237 -16.51 10.16 -22.40
N THR A 238 -16.69 10.39 -23.70
CA THR A 238 -16.34 11.63 -24.38
C THR A 238 -17.60 12.35 -24.87
N GLU A 239 -18.79 11.89 -24.47
CA GLU A 239 -20.06 12.53 -24.78
C GLU A 239 -20.08 13.96 -24.23
N GLY A 240 -20.58 14.90 -25.03
CA GLY A 240 -20.66 16.31 -24.66
C GLY A 240 -19.34 17.07 -24.69
N ILE A 241 -18.27 16.50 -25.24
CA ILE A 241 -16.96 17.17 -25.42
C ILE A 241 -16.65 17.32 -26.91
N ALA A 242 -16.07 18.47 -27.30
CA ALA A 242 -15.60 18.69 -28.67
C ALA A 242 -14.62 17.56 -29.12
N PRO A 243 -14.86 16.91 -30.27
CA PRO A 243 -14.01 15.82 -30.77
C PRO A 243 -12.53 16.19 -30.88
N GLU A 244 -12.24 17.43 -31.27
CA GLU A 244 -10.89 17.97 -31.42
C GLU A 244 -10.17 18.01 -30.06
N TRP A 245 -10.85 18.46 -29.00
CA TRP A 245 -10.30 18.46 -27.64
C TRP A 245 -10.05 17.05 -27.12
N VAL A 246 -10.97 16.12 -27.41
CA VAL A 246 -10.82 14.69 -27.06
C VAL A 246 -9.59 14.10 -27.73
N ALA A 247 -9.36 14.40 -29.02
CA ALA A 247 -8.19 13.94 -29.75
C ALA A 247 -6.89 14.43 -29.09
N TRP A 248 -6.83 15.70 -28.69
CA TRP A 248 -5.68 16.24 -27.95
C TRP A 248 -5.48 15.58 -26.57
N CYS A 249 -6.56 15.37 -25.82
CA CYS A 249 -6.50 14.67 -24.53
C CYS A 249 -5.99 13.23 -24.69
N ARG A 250 -6.44 12.51 -25.72
CA ARG A 250 -6.04 11.13 -26.02
C ARG A 250 -4.57 11.08 -26.46
N ARG A 251 -4.17 11.97 -27.38
CA ARG A 251 -2.77 12.11 -27.81
C ARG A 251 -1.84 12.37 -26.62
N TRP A 252 -2.25 13.26 -25.71
CA TRP A 252 -1.49 13.52 -24.47
C TRP A 252 -1.40 12.29 -23.58
N ARG A 253 -2.51 11.56 -23.40
CA ARG A 253 -2.52 10.30 -22.62
C ARG A 253 -1.57 9.27 -23.21
N GLU A 254 -1.51 9.12 -24.53
CA GLU A 254 -0.66 8.14 -25.20
C GLU A 254 0.83 8.53 -25.18
N THR A 255 1.12 9.83 -25.23
CA THR A 255 2.50 10.35 -25.27
C THR A 255 3.10 10.55 -23.87
N SER A 256 2.27 10.83 -22.86
CA SER A 256 2.73 11.18 -21.53
C SER A 256 3.47 10.05 -20.83
N VAL A 257 4.69 10.32 -20.37
CA VAL A 257 5.52 9.41 -19.55
C VAL A 257 5.17 9.43 -18.06
N LEU A 258 4.04 10.08 -17.69
CA LEU A 258 3.58 10.08 -16.31
C LEU A 258 3.17 8.68 -15.86
N ARG A 259 3.27 8.42 -14.56
CA ARG A 259 2.82 7.15 -13.96
C ARG A 259 1.37 6.86 -14.34
N PRO A 260 0.99 5.61 -14.67
CA PRO A 260 -0.34 5.29 -15.19
C PRO A 260 -1.49 5.87 -14.35
N LYS A 261 -1.42 5.76 -13.02
CA LYS A 261 -2.48 6.33 -12.15
C LYS A 261 -2.55 7.86 -12.25
N THR A 262 -1.41 8.54 -12.32
CA THR A 262 -1.36 10.01 -12.43
C THR A 262 -1.79 10.47 -13.82
N GLN A 263 -1.30 9.81 -14.87
CA GLN A 263 -1.71 10.00 -16.25
C GLN A 263 -3.23 9.85 -16.39
N GLU A 264 -3.81 8.75 -15.90
CA GLU A 264 -5.26 8.55 -15.90
C GLU A 264 -6.02 9.61 -15.10
N SER A 265 -5.52 10.02 -13.94
CA SER A 265 -6.17 11.06 -13.15
C SER A 265 -6.16 12.40 -13.88
N HIS A 266 -5.02 12.79 -14.47
CA HIS A 266 -4.87 14.03 -15.23
C HIS A 266 -5.71 14.00 -16.51
N TYR A 267 -5.66 12.90 -17.28
CA TYR A 267 -6.53 12.68 -18.43
C TYR A 267 -8.00 12.87 -18.06
N SER A 268 -8.43 12.37 -16.89
CA SER A 268 -9.79 12.63 -16.39
C SER A 268 -10.08 14.11 -16.19
N PHE A 269 -9.17 14.84 -15.56
CA PHE A 269 -9.38 16.25 -15.27
C PHE A 269 -9.44 17.06 -16.56
N VAL A 270 -8.54 16.82 -17.51
CA VAL A 270 -8.49 17.57 -18.79
C VAL A 270 -9.70 17.25 -19.67
N LEU A 271 -10.20 16.00 -19.68
CA LEU A 271 -11.48 15.69 -20.34
C LEU A 271 -12.65 16.44 -19.70
N ARG A 272 -12.72 16.48 -18.37
CA ARG A 272 -13.78 17.22 -17.65
C ARG A 272 -13.73 18.73 -17.89
N VAL A 273 -12.54 19.29 -18.14
CA VAL A 273 -12.40 20.68 -18.63
C VAL A 273 -13.07 20.84 -19.99
N GLY A 274 -13.02 19.81 -20.85
CA GLY A 274 -13.72 19.79 -22.13
C GLY A 274 -15.25 19.90 -22.00
N LEU A 275 -15.86 19.33 -20.95
CA LEU A 275 -17.29 19.50 -20.67
C LEU A 275 -17.62 20.97 -20.32
N TRP A 276 -16.77 21.59 -19.49
CA TRP A 276 -16.91 23.01 -19.17
C TRP A 276 -16.73 23.89 -20.41
N LEU A 277 -15.75 23.59 -21.27
CA LEU A 277 -15.57 24.29 -22.53
C LEU A 277 -16.80 24.17 -23.43
N ALA A 278 -17.38 22.97 -23.56
CA ALA A 278 -18.57 22.78 -24.40
C ALA A 278 -19.79 23.59 -23.90
N GLN A 279 -19.90 23.82 -22.59
CA GLN A 279 -21.00 24.58 -21.99
C GLN A 279 -20.79 26.10 -22.07
N GLU A 280 -19.60 26.58 -21.70
CA GLU A 280 -19.34 28.02 -21.48
C GLU A 280 -18.51 28.67 -22.60
N HIS A 281 -17.71 27.89 -23.33
CA HIS A 281 -16.78 28.36 -24.37
C HIS A 281 -16.76 27.44 -25.60
N PRO A 282 -17.90 27.18 -26.28
CA PRO A 282 -18.01 26.16 -27.34
C PRO A 282 -17.15 26.43 -28.59
N HIS A 283 -16.65 27.65 -28.72
CA HIS A 283 -15.73 28.07 -29.78
C HIS A 283 -14.28 27.61 -29.53
N ILE A 284 -13.92 27.25 -28.29
CA ILE A 284 -12.59 26.77 -27.92
C ILE A 284 -12.56 25.25 -28.08
N ARG A 285 -11.86 24.76 -29.10
CA ARG A 285 -11.83 23.33 -29.44
C ARG A 285 -10.45 22.71 -29.30
N GLU A 286 -9.40 23.53 -29.29
CA GLU A 286 -8.02 23.07 -29.15
C GLU A 286 -7.21 23.86 -28.11
N PRO A 287 -6.06 23.34 -27.65
CA PRO A 287 -5.21 24.05 -26.68
C PRO A 287 -4.75 25.44 -27.16
N GLY A 288 -4.51 25.63 -28.46
CA GLY A 288 -4.07 26.90 -29.05
C GLY A 288 -5.11 28.03 -28.99
N ASP A 289 -6.38 27.68 -28.83
CA ASP A 289 -7.48 28.65 -28.71
C ASP A 289 -7.51 29.34 -27.34
N TRP A 290 -6.90 28.72 -26.31
CA TRP A 290 -6.95 29.24 -24.95
C TRP A 290 -6.20 30.58 -24.82
N THR A 291 -6.83 31.51 -24.10
CA THR A 291 -6.27 32.82 -23.78
C THR A 291 -6.16 33.03 -22.27
N PHE A 292 -5.54 34.13 -21.85
CA PHE A 292 -5.50 34.52 -20.44
C PHE A 292 -6.89 34.77 -19.84
N SER A 293 -7.86 35.26 -20.62
CA SER A 293 -9.25 35.45 -20.16
C SER A 293 -9.96 34.11 -19.94
N THR A 294 -9.74 33.13 -20.82
CA THR A 294 -10.23 31.75 -20.64
C THR A 294 -9.68 31.13 -19.36
N CYS A 295 -8.39 31.32 -19.06
CA CYS A 295 -7.80 30.85 -17.80
C CYS A 295 -8.47 31.45 -16.57
N ALA A 296 -8.69 32.76 -16.57
CA ALA A 296 -9.37 33.45 -15.46
C ALA A 296 -10.82 32.96 -15.29
N SER A 297 -11.56 32.81 -16.40
CA SER A 297 -12.91 32.24 -16.42
C SER A 297 -12.93 30.82 -15.85
N PHE A 298 -11.98 29.97 -16.25
CA PHE A 298 -11.86 28.61 -15.75
C PHE A 298 -11.61 28.56 -14.24
N ILE A 299 -10.69 29.38 -13.72
CA ILE A 299 -10.40 29.45 -12.28
C ILE A 299 -11.64 29.90 -11.50
N ALA A 300 -12.39 30.88 -12.00
CA ALA A 300 -13.63 31.34 -11.40
C ALA A 300 -14.72 30.25 -11.40
N ALA A 301 -14.90 29.56 -12.52
CA ALA A 301 -15.84 28.43 -12.65
C ALA A 301 -15.46 27.30 -11.68
N LEU A 302 -14.18 26.94 -11.60
CA LEU A 302 -13.67 25.94 -10.67
C LEU A 302 -13.85 26.32 -9.19
N GLY A 303 -13.92 27.61 -8.88
CA GLY A 303 -14.30 28.12 -7.57
C GLY A 303 -15.75 27.83 -7.20
N LYS A 304 -16.66 27.83 -8.19
CA LYS A 304 -18.11 27.71 -8.01
C LYS A 304 -18.64 26.28 -8.22
N VAL A 305 -17.93 25.46 -8.98
CA VAL A 305 -18.38 24.12 -9.39
C VAL A 305 -18.65 23.20 -8.19
N LYS A 306 -19.73 22.44 -8.30
CA LYS A 306 -20.18 21.43 -7.34
C LYS A 306 -19.65 20.05 -7.70
N VAL A 307 -19.63 19.15 -6.73
CA VAL A 307 -19.30 17.74 -6.95
C VAL A 307 -20.32 17.14 -7.94
N ASP A 308 -19.80 16.36 -8.89
CA ASP A 308 -20.51 15.66 -9.97
C ASP A 308 -21.07 16.51 -11.12
N GLU A 309 -20.98 17.85 -11.04
CA GLU A 309 -21.44 18.78 -12.10
C GLU A 309 -20.69 18.61 -13.43
N TRP A 310 -19.37 18.37 -13.38
CA TRP A 310 -18.56 18.02 -14.56
C TRP A 310 -18.20 16.53 -14.58
N SER A 311 -19.13 15.62 -14.27
CA SER A 311 -18.84 14.18 -14.30
C SER A 311 -18.87 13.64 -15.74
N LEU A 312 -17.94 12.73 -16.07
CA LEU A 312 -17.98 12.01 -17.34
C LEU A 312 -18.99 10.87 -17.19
N THR A 313 -19.95 10.74 -18.09
CA THR A 313 -20.84 9.58 -18.15
C THR A 313 -20.02 8.30 -18.37
N SER A 314 -20.53 7.14 -17.99
CA SER A 314 -19.89 5.87 -18.36
C SER A 314 -20.97 4.83 -18.51
N GLU A 315 -21.14 4.29 -19.72
CA GLU A 315 -22.20 3.34 -20.07
C GLU A 315 -22.21 2.06 -19.22
N LYS A 316 -21.12 1.72 -18.51
CA LYS A 316 -20.97 0.46 -17.77
C LYS A 316 -20.59 0.60 -16.30
N ALA A 317 -20.48 1.82 -15.78
CA ALA A 317 -20.32 2.04 -14.35
C ALA A 317 -21.65 2.57 -13.81
N HIS A 318 -22.30 1.83 -12.92
CA HIS A 318 -23.35 2.39 -12.06
C HIS A 318 -22.84 3.76 -11.58
N HIS A 319 -23.53 4.85 -11.94
CA HIS A 319 -23.18 6.19 -11.51
C HIS A 319 -23.10 6.18 -9.99
N HIS A 320 -21.88 6.09 -9.45
CA HIS A 320 -21.68 6.21 -8.02
C HIS A 320 -21.81 7.70 -7.72
N VAL A 321 -23.04 8.15 -7.51
CA VAL A 321 -23.33 9.50 -7.03
C VAL A 321 -22.52 9.70 -5.76
N SER A 322 -21.71 10.75 -5.73
CA SER A 322 -20.92 11.04 -4.55
C SER A 322 -21.86 11.37 -3.40
N ALA A 323 -21.56 10.93 -2.18
CA ALA A 323 -22.27 11.39 -1.00
C ALA A 323 -22.18 12.93 -0.80
N ARG A 324 -21.26 13.59 -1.53
CA ARG A 324 -21.09 15.05 -1.55
C ARG A 324 -21.63 15.71 -2.81
N ALA A 325 -22.42 15.00 -3.64
CA ALA A 325 -23.04 15.57 -4.83
C ALA A 325 -23.77 16.88 -4.49
N GLY A 326 -23.62 17.90 -5.34
CA GLY A 326 -24.20 19.23 -5.12
C GLY A 326 -23.47 20.13 -4.11
N LEU A 327 -22.49 19.62 -3.35
CA LEU A 327 -21.63 20.43 -2.48
C LEU A 327 -20.44 21.02 -3.26
N PRO A 328 -19.84 22.13 -2.80
CA PRO A 328 -18.63 22.68 -3.43
C PRO A 328 -17.45 21.70 -3.45
N LEU A 329 -16.64 21.77 -4.52
CA LEU A 329 -15.38 21.04 -4.61
C LEU A 329 -14.42 21.39 -3.46
N MET A 330 -13.67 20.40 -2.99
CA MET A 330 -12.60 20.62 -2.01
C MET A 330 -11.41 21.33 -2.65
N SER A 331 -10.68 22.13 -1.87
CA SER A 331 -9.47 22.85 -2.31
C SER A 331 -8.43 21.94 -2.98
N ASN A 332 -8.26 20.71 -2.48
CA ASN A 332 -7.37 19.71 -3.11
C ASN A 332 -7.81 19.28 -4.51
N SER A 333 -9.11 19.09 -4.73
CA SER A 333 -9.66 18.72 -6.05
C SER A 333 -9.48 19.88 -7.03
N ARG A 334 -9.80 21.11 -6.61
CA ARG A 334 -9.58 22.32 -7.41
C ARG A 334 -8.13 22.46 -7.83
N ALA A 335 -7.22 22.36 -6.88
CA ALA A 335 -5.79 22.42 -7.17
C ALA A 335 -5.29 21.21 -8.00
N GLY A 336 -6.03 20.09 -8.01
CA GLY A 336 -5.80 18.94 -8.89
C GLY A 336 -6.12 19.24 -10.35
N PHE A 337 -7.26 19.89 -10.62
CA PHE A 337 -7.61 20.40 -11.95
C PHE A 337 -6.55 21.35 -12.50
N LEU A 338 -6.17 22.38 -11.72
CA LEU A 338 -5.14 23.34 -12.14
C LEU A 338 -3.77 22.67 -12.36
N SER A 339 -3.42 21.66 -11.57
CA SER A 339 -2.18 20.90 -11.78
C SER A 339 -2.22 20.08 -13.06
N ALA A 340 -3.33 19.43 -13.36
CA ALA A 340 -3.48 18.60 -14.57
C ALA A 340 -3.50 19.46 -15.83
N LEU A 341 -4.27 20.55 -15.84
CA LEU A 341 -4.38 21.46 -16.97
C LEU A 341 -3.07 22.17 -17.27
N ARG A 342 -2.35 22.66 -16.24
CA ARG A 342 -1.01 23.21 -16.43
C ARG A 342 -0.06 22.20 -17.05
N ARG A 343 -0.05 20.95 -16.56
CA ARG A 343 0.84 19.93 -17.10
C ARG A 343 0.51 19.61 -18.56
N PHE A 344 -0.77 19.50 -18.89
CA PHE A 344 -1.25 19.28 -20.25
C PHE A 344 -0.78 20.38 -21.21
N PHE A 345 -0.94 21.65 -20.85
CA PHE A 345 -0.49 22.77 -21.67
C PHE A 345 1.03 22.88 -21.79
N VAL A 346 1.76 22.67 -20.68
CA VAL A 346 3.23 22.64 -20.73
C VAL A 346 3.72 21.53 -21.66
N ASP A 347 3.12 20.33 -21.59
CA ASP A 347 3.48 19.22 -22.47
C ASP A 347 3.13 19.51 -23.94
N TYR A 348 1.97 20.13 -24.20
CA TYR A 348 1.56 20.52 -25.55
C TYR A 348 2.60 21.44 -26.23
N GLU A 349 3.09 22.45 -25.52
CA GLU A 349 4.10 23.39 -26.05
C GLU A 349 5.49 22.74 -26.12
N LEU A 350 5.92 22.01 -25.07
CA LEU A 350 7.22 21.33 -25.04
C LEU A 350 7.37 20.26 -26.12
N TRP A 351 6.29 19.58 -26.49
CA TRP A 351 6.30 18.59 -27.55
C TRP A 351 6.09 19.18 -28.96
N GLY A 352 6.08 20.51 -29.07
CA GLY A 352 5.97 21.22 -30.34
C GLY A 352 4.63 21.01 -31.05
N TRP A 353 3.56 20.69 -30.31
CA TRP A 353 2.24 20.46 -30.92
C TRP A 353 1.53 21.74 -31.33
N GLY A 354 1.99 22.88 -30.78
CA GLY A 354 1.57 24.22 -31.17
C GLY A 354 2.06 25.25 -30.16
N LYS A 355 1.70 26.52 -30.38
CA LYS A 355 2.08 27.64 -29.53
C LYS A 355 0.89 28.11 -28.70
N LEU A 356 1.09 28.27 -27.39
CA LEU A 356 0.07 28.79 -26.50
C LEU A 356 0.06 30.33 -26.49
N LYS A 357 -1.13 30.92 -26.33
CA LYS A 357 -1.30 32.37 -26.12
C LYS A 357 -1.23 32.76 -24.64
N LEU A 358 -0.74 31.86 -23.78
CA LEU A 358 -0.74 31.99 -22.32
C LEU A 358 0.49 31.30 -21.73
N ASN A 359 0.94 31.76 -20.56
CA ASN A 359 1.91 31.03 -19.75
C ASN A 359 1.18 30.15 -18.71
N PRO A 360 1.27 28.80 -18.78
CA PRO A 360 0.51 27.93 -17.89
C PRO A 360 0.85 28.13 -16.40
N TYR A 361 2.10 28.40 -16.06
CA TYR A 361 2.51 28.56 -14.65
C TYR A 361 2.00 29.86 -14.04
N ARG A 362 1.88 30.93 -14.83
CA ARG A 362 1.40 32.24 -14.37
C ARG A 362 -0.12 32.33 -14.42
N HIS A 363 -0.73 32.03 -15.56
CA HIS A 363 -2.17 32.26 -15.78
C HIS A 363 -3.07 31.17 -15.19
N LEU A 364 -2.55 29.99 -14.88
CA LEU A 364 -3.25 28.92 -14.16
C LEU A 364 -2.63 28.66 -12.78
N ALA A 365 -1.98 29.68 -12.19
CA ALA A 365 -1.49 29.61 -10.83
C ALA A 365 -2.63 29.34 -9.85
N THR A 366 -2.37 28.53 -8.82
CA THR A 366 -3.36 28.27 -7.78
C THR A 366 -3.60 29.56 -6.97
N PRO A 367 -4.83 30.08 -6.88
CA PRO A 367 -5.11 31.27 -6.08
C PRO A 367 -4.73 31.08 -4.61
N ASN A 368 -4.19 32.13 -3.99
CA ASN A 368 -3.89 32.14 -2.56
C ASN A 368 -5.12 32.55 -1.73
N THR A 369 -6.21 31.79 -1.85
CA THR A 369 -7.45 32.02 -1.10
C THR A 369 -7.79 30.77 -0.29
N PRO A 370 -8.55 30.87 0.82
CA PRO A 370 -8.93 29.69 1.62
C PRO A 370 -9.63 28.58 0.80
N SER A 371 -10.37 28.96 -0.23
CA SER A 371 -11.07 28.04 -1.15
C SER A 371 -10.15 27.23 -2.05
N PHE A 372 -8.90 27.66 -2.25
CA PHE A 372 -7.87 26.96 -3.04
C PHE A 372 -6.64 26.55 -2.22
N SER A 373 -6.47 27.12 -1.03
CA SER A 373 -5.36 26.86 -0.13
C SER A 373 -5.34 25.41 0.32
N ARG A 374 -4.16 24.80 0.20
CA ARG A 374 -3.86 23.46 0.68
C ARG A 374 -3.26 23.58 2.08
N THR A 375 -4.02 24.00 3.08
CA THR A 375 -3.51 23.98 4.45
C THR A 375 -3.34 22.52 4.87
N VAL A 376 -2.09 22.06 4.93
CA VAL A 376 -1.76 20.70 5.39
C VAL A 376 -1.73 20.74 6.90
N HIS A 377 -2.83 20.34 7.53
CA HIS A 377 -2.88 20.08 8.96
C HIS A 377 -2.82 18.56 9.17
N PRO A 378 -1.68 18.00 9.62
CA PRO A 378 -1.62 16.57 9.91
C PRO A 378 -2.62 16.23 11.01
N ARG A 379 -3.62 15.42 10.64
CA ARG A 379 -4.58 14.87 11.59
C ARG A 379 -3.93 13.71 12.33
N VAL A 380 -3.16 14.05 13.35
CA VAL A 380 -2.55 13.10 14.27
C VAL A 380 -3.65 12.29 14.97
N ILE A 381 -3.42 11.02 15.23
CA ILE A 381 -4.26 10.16 16.08
C ILE A 381 -4.06 10.56 17.53
N ASP A 382 -5.14 10.67 18.29
CA ASP A 382 -5.09 11.05 19.71
C ASP A 382 -4.07 10.18 20.47
N ASP A 383 -3.19 10.80 21.28
CA ASP A 383 -2.05 10.12 21.92
C ASP A 383 -2.45 8.84 22.69
N PRO A 384 -3.54 8.81 23.50
CA PRO A 384 -3.97 7.59 24.18
C PRO A 384 -4.38 6.47 23.22
N VAL A 385 -5.01 6.83 22.09
CA VAL A 385 -5.41 5.87 21.05
C VAL A 385 -4.17 5.34 20.33
N TRP A 386 -3.22 6.21 20.00
CA TRP A 386 -1.98 5.82 19.33
C TRP A 386 -1.14 4.85 20.16
N LEU A 387 -0.98 5.11 21.47
CA LEU A 387 -0.27 4.21 22.38
C LEU A 387 -0.95 2.83 22.49
N LYS A 388 -2.29 2.81 22.58
CA LYS A 388 -3.07 1.56 22.56
C LYS A 388 -2.88 0.77 21.26
N LEU A 389 -2.78 1.44 20.12
CA LEU A 389 -2.53 0.79 18.82
C LEU A 389 -1.09 0.24 18.71
N ILE A 390 -0.09 0.95 19.25
CA ILE A 390 1.28 0.44 19.36
C ILE A 390 1.30 -0.83 20.20
N TRP A 391 0.70 -0.81 21.39
CA TRP A 391 0.58 -1.97 22.26
C TRP A 391 -0.12 -3.13 21.54
N ALA A 392 -1.27 -2.87 20.89
CA ALA A 392 -2.03 -3.89 20.17
C ALA A 392 -1.20 -4.53 19.05
N SER A 393 -0.37 -3.76 18.34
CA SER A 393 0.44 -4.30 17.23
C SER A 393 1.42 -5.40 17.65
N GLN A 394 1.96 -5.31 18.87
CA GLN A 394 2.85 -6.31 19.44
C GLN A 394 2.08 -7.48 20.11
N ASN A 395 0.84 -7.22 20.55
CA ASN A 395 0.00 -8.14 21.34
C ASN A 395 -1.20 -8.72 20.57
N LEU A 396 -1.12 -8.75 19.23
CA LEU A 396 -2.09 -9.46 18.40
C LEU A 396 -2.02 -10.98 18.66
N ARG A 397 -3.17 -11.64 18.55
CA ARG A 397 -3.35 -13.09 18.65
C ARG A 397 -4.08 -13.61 17.42
N LYS A 398 -3.97 -14.93 17.18
CA LYS A 398 -4.65 -15.58 16.05
C LYS A 398 -6.17 -15.46 16.12
N GLU A 399 -6.73 -15.42 17.33
CA GLU A 399 -8.17 -15.21 17.61
C GLU A 399 -8.69 -13.81 17.23
N ASP A 400 -7.81 -12.79 17.16
CA ASP A 400 -8.23 -11.43 16.80
C ASP A 400 -8.52 -11.27 15.30
N MET A 401 -8.32 -12.32 14.51
CA MET A 401 -8.56 -12.30 13.07
C MET A 401 -10.06 -12.36 12.79
N LEU A 402 -10.65 -11.21 12.41
CA LEU A 402 -12.09 -11.03 12.16
C LEU A 402 -12.70 -11.94 11.08
N THR A 403 -11.88 -12.54 10.22
CA THR A 403 -12.28 -13.52 9.22
C THR A 403 -11.21 -14.60 9.10
N ASP A 404 -11.56 -15.76 8.52
CA ASP A 404 -10.60 -16.73 7.99
C ASP A 404 -9.75 -16.03 6.93
N ASN A 405 -8.72 -15.33 7.39
CA ASN A 405 -8.11 -14.24 6.66
C ASN A 405 -7.41 -14.81 5.43
N GLN A 406 -7.50 -14.07 4.33
CA GLN A 406 -6.86 -14.46 3.08
C GLN A 406 -5.32 -14.55 3.19
N TYR A 407 -4.74 -14.00 4.26
CA TYR A 407 -3.30 -13.89 4.55
C TYR A 407 -2.94 -14.49 5.92
N PRO A 408 -1.70 -14.99 6.12
CA PRO A 408 -1.23 -15.53 7.40
C PRO A 408 -1.18 -14.49 8.51
N PHE A 409 -1.28 -14.96 9.77
CA PHE A 409 -1.28 -14.10 10.95
C PHE A 409 0.02 -13.30 11.10
N GLU A 410 1.16 -13.97 10.93
CA GLU A 410 2.51 -13.42 11.11
C GLU A 410 2.75 -12.27 10.12
N MET A 411 2.21 -12.39 8.91
CA MET A 411 2.24 -11.33 7.89
C MET A 411 1.46 -10.08 8.32
N ILE A 412 0.27 -10.27 8.90
CA ILE A 412 -0.58 -9.19 9.40
C ILE A 412 0.10 -8.51 10.57
N GLN A 413 0.69 -9.28 11.50
CA GLN A 413 1.40 -8.77 12.65
C GLN A 413 2.66 -7.98 12.25
N ALA A 414 3.47 -8.50 11.32
CA ALA A 414 4.63 -7.77 10.78
C ALA A 414 4.21 -6.43 10.14
N MET A 415 3.11 -6.42 9.39
CA MET A 415 2.58 -5.19 8.77
C MET A 415 2.08 -4.19 9.81
N ALA A 416 1.39 -4.66 10.86
CA ALA A 416 0.92 -3.84 11.96
C ALA A 416 2.09 -3.15 12.69
N VAL A 417 3.13 -3.92 13.04
CA VAL A 417 4.31 -3.42 13.76
C VAL A 417 5.10 -2.43 12.90
N ILE A 418 5.31 -2.71 11.61
CA ILE A 418 5.95 -1.75 10.69
C ILE A 418 5.15 -0.46 10.60
N TRP A 419 3.82 -0.55 10.51
CA TRP A 419 2.98 0.64 10.41
C TRP A 419 3.05 1.53 11.65
N THR A 420 3.07 0.94 12.84
CA THR A 420 3.11 1.67 14.12
C THR A 420 4.50 2.21 14.47
N HIS A 421 5.59 1.53 14.08
CA HIS A 421 6.95 1.87 14.53
C HIS A 421 7.82 2.55 13.46
N ALA A 422 7.52 2.38 12.16
CA ALA A 422 8.39 2.89 11.09
C ALA A 422 7.89 4.17 10.41
N GLY A 423 6.69 4.67 10.73
CA GLY A 423 6.15 5.92 10.18
C GLY A 423 6.13 5.98 8.64
N LEU A 424 6.02 4.83 7.97
CA LEU A 424 6.11 4.75 6.51
C LEU A 424 4.79 5.16 5.82
N ARG A 425 4.90 5.67 4.60
CA ARG A 425 3.73 5.82 3.73
C ARG A 425 3.22 4.43 3.34
N GLN A 426 1.92 4.31 3.13
CA GLN A 426 1.29 3.05 2.69
C GLN A 426 1.96 2.41 1.46
N ASN A 427 2.32 3.20 0.45
CA ASN A 427 3.02 2.69 -0.73
C ASN A 427 4.49 2.30 -0.45
N GLU A 428 5.12 2.84 0.59
CA GLU A 428 6.45 2.44 1.03
C GLU A 428 6.38 1.09 1.73
N VAL A 429 5.44 0.92 2.68
CA VAL A 429 5.18 -0.36 3.36
C VAL A 429 4.95 -1.49 2.36
N LEU A 430 4.06 -1.28 1.38
CA LEU A 430 3.71 -2.32 0.41
C LEU A 430 4.89 -2.68 -0.52
N ARG A 431 5.85 -1.78 -0.71
CA ARG A 431 7.00 -1.97 -1.61
C ARG A 431 8.29 -2.40 -0.89
N LEU A 432 8.26 -2.61 0.42
CA LEU A 432 9.38 -3.22 1.14
C LEU A 432 9.74 -4.57 0.52
N THR A 433 11.03 -4.87 0.44
CA THR A 433 11.57 -6.14 -0.09
C THR A 433 11.93 -7.11 1.05
N THR A 434 12.12 -8.39 0.77
CA THR A 434 12.41 -9.41 1.81
C THR A 434 13.73 -9.16 2.56
N GLY A 435 14.67 -8.43 1.97
CA GLY A 435 15.93 -8.01 2.61
C GLY A 435 15.93 -6.55 3.06
N CYS A 436 14.76 -5.96 3.34
CA CYS A 436 14.70 -4.54 3.66
C CYS A 436 15.19 -4.20 5.07
N ILE A 437 15.39 -5.17 5.97
CA ILE A 437 15.67 -4.91 7.39
C ILE A 437 16.95 -5.62 7.85
N HIS A 438 17.82 -4.86 8.52
CA HIS A 438 19.11 -5.33 9.03
C HIS A 438 19.19 -5.02 10.53
N GLY A 439 19.62 -5.98 11.35
CA GLY A 439 19.80 -5.74 12.79
C GLY A 439 21.01 -4.83 13.04
N GLN A 440 20.96 -4.03 14.09
CA GLN A 440 22.17 -3.43 14.66
C GLN A 440 23.04 -4.55 15.24
N VAL A 441 24.23 -4.75 14.69
CA VAL A 441 25.17 -5.80 15.12
C VAL A 441 26.10 -5.30 16.22
N ASP A 442 26.55 -4.05 16.11
CA ASP A 442 27.53 -3.46 17.02
C ASP A 442 26.89 -2.40 17.94
N ASP A 443 27.50 -2.21 19.09
CA ASP A 443 27.16 -1.12 20.00
C ASP A 443 27.45 0.23 19.32
N ILE A 444 26.54 1.19 19.47
CA ILE A 444 26.76 2.56 18.99
C ILE A 444 27.18 3.40 20.18
N VAL A 445 28.33 4.04 20.10
CA VAL A 445 28.83 4.97 21.11
C VAL A 445 28.57 6.40 20.60
N PRO A 446 27.56 7.11 21.13
CA PRO A 446 27.28 8.48 20.74
C PRO A 446 28.16 9.46 21.53
N ASP A 447 28.23 10.71 21.08
CA ASP A 447 29.02 11.78 21.69
C ASP A 447 28.60 12.11 23.14
N ASP A 448 27.40 11.69 23.55
CA ASP A 448 26.84 11.87 24.89
C ASP A 448 27.31 10.81 25.91
N GLY A 449 28.12 9.83 25.48
CA GLY A 449 28.78 8.85 26.34
C GLY A 449 27.90 7.68 26.80
N HIS A 450 26.64 7.59 26.35
CA HIS A 450 25.74 6.48 26.68
C HIS A 450 25.66 5.47 25.53
N PRO A 451 26.32 4.29 25.63
CA PRO A 451 26.32 3.33 24.53
C PRO A 451 24.92 2.75 24.31
N ILE A 452 24.53 2.64 23.05
CA ILE A 452 23.30 1.97 22.61
C ILE A 452 23.66 0.52 22.29
N PRO A 453 23.21 -0.46 23.10
CA PRO A 453 23.59 -1.86 22.91
C PRO A 453 23.12 -2.42 21.57
N ALA A 454 23.88 -3.37 21.02
CA ALA A 454 23.50 -4.15 19.85
C ALA A 454 22.08 -4.75 19.99
N GLY A 455 21.33 -4.76 18.90
CA GLY A 455 19.94 -5.23 18.87
C GLY A 455 18.88 -4.24 19.37
N THR A 456 19.27 -3.08 19.91
CA THR A 456 18.31 -2.03 20.33
C THR A 456 17.55 -1.47 19.13
N LEU A 457 18.25 -1.22 18.01
CA LEU A 457 17.65 -0.75 16.76
C LEU A 457 17.88 -1.71 15.60
N CYS A 458 17.18 -1.43 14.50
CA CYS A 458 17.42 -2.05 13.22
C CYS A 458 17.31 -1.00 12.10
N TYR A 459 18.00 -1.27 11.00
CA TYR A 459 18.07 -0.41 9.83
C TYR A 459 17.09 -0.90 8.77
N LEU A 460 16.13 -0.05 8.42
CA LEU A 460 15.13 -0.33 7.39
C LEU A 460 15.44 0.42 6.10
N ASN A 461 15.68 -0.33 5.03
CA ASN A 461 15.85 0.15 3.67
C ASN A 461 14.48 0.47 3.05
N VAL A 462 14.20 1.77 2.94
CA VAL A 462 12.94 2.27 2.38
C VAL A 462 13.11 2.50 0.88
N PRO A 463 12.27 1.88 0.03
CA PRO A 463 12.38 2.03 -1.41
C PRO A 463 11.99 3.44 -1.85
N ALA A 464 12.55 3.89 -2.98
CA ALA A 464 12.35 5.25 -3.50
C ALA A 464 10.88 5.68 -3.55
N GLY A 465 10.62 6.90 -3.07
CA GLY A 465 9.32 7.53 -2.82
C GLY A 465 8.67 8.20 -4.03
N LYS A 466 7.65 9.03 -3.77
CA LYS A 466 7.11 9.97 -4.78
C LYS A 466 8.08 11.12 -5.02
N THR A 467 8.79 11.53 -3.97
CA THR A 467 9.64 12.72 -3.90
C THR A 467 11.00 12.45 -3.26
N SER A 468 11.25 11.22 -2.81
CA SER A 468 12.45 10.84 -2.06
C SER A 468 13.22 9.75 -2.77
N LYS A 469 14.55 9.81 -2.72
CA LYS A 469 15.44 8.71 -3.11
C LYS A 469 15.22 7.52 -2.16
N ALA A 470 15.76 6.35 -2.50
CA ALA A 470 15.84 5.26 -1.54
C ALA A 470 16.72 5.72 -0.36
N PHE A 471 16.35 5.36 0.86
CA PHE A 471 17.05 5.79 2.07
C PHE A 471 16.95 4.73 3.16
N VAL A 472 17.87 4.77 4.10
CA VAL A 472 17.92 3.88 5.26
C VAL A 472 17.43 4.64 6.47
N LYS A 473 16.61 4.01 7.31
CA LYS A 473 16.14 4.61 8.56
C LYS A 473 16.37 3.71 9.76
N PRO A 474 16.83 4.26 10.90
CA PRO A 474 16.84 3.54 12.16
C PRO A 474 15.41 3.44 12.73
N ILE A 475 15.03 2.25 13.18
CA ILE A 475 13.76 1.97 13.87
C ILE A 475 14.00 0.97 15.01
N ALA A 476 13.03 0.83 15.91
CA ALA A 476 13.13 -0.09 17.04
C ALA A 476 13.41 -1.55 16.61
N GLY A 477 14.34 -2.23 17.28
CA GLY A 477 14.76 -3.60 16.98
C GLY A 477 13.61 -4.62 16.99
N VAL A 478 12.54 -4.34 17.75
CA VAL A 478 11.30 -5.14 17.79
C VAL A 478 10.71 -5.38 16.40
N VAL A 479 10.87 -4.45 15.45
CA VAL A 479 10.33 -4.58 14.09
C VAL A 479 10.98 -5.77 13.37
N LYS A 480 12.28 -5.97 13.54
CA LYS A 480 13.02 -7.09 12.94
C LYS A 480 12.48 -8.44 13.39
N LYS A 481 12.20 -8.62 14.69
CA LYS A 481 11.61 -9.85 15.24
C LYS A 481 10.36 -10.29 14.47
N TYR A 482 9.40 -9.38 14.27
CA TYR A 482 8.14 -9.73 13.60
C TYR A 482 8.30 -9.90 12.10
N VAL A 483 9.22 -9.17 11.47
CA VAL A 483 9.57 -9.38 10.06
C VAL A 483 10.20 -10.77 9.85
N ASP A 484 11.12 -11.18 10.72
CA ASP A 484 11.77 -12.49 10.66
C ASP A 484 10.76 -13.64 10.85
N LEU A 485 9.81 -13.50 11.79
CA LEU A 485 8.71 -14.45 11.97
C LEU A 485 7.87 -14.62 10.70
N TRP A 486 7.56 -13.51 10.02
CA TRP A 486 6.86 -13.58 8.74
C TRP A 486 7.73 -14.23 7.65
N LEU A 487 8.99 -13.82 7.51
CA LEU A 487 9.91 -14.35 6.51
C LEU A 487 10.11 -15.86 6.67
N HIS A 488 10.13 -16.37 7.90
CA HIS A 488 10.26 -17.79 8.21
C HIS A 488 9.15 -18.65 7.60
N ILE A 489 7.90 -18.18 7.64
CA ILE A 489 6.74 -18.91 7.11
C ILE A 489 6.33 -18.47 5.69
N ARG A 490 6.96 -17.42 5.16
CA ARG A 490 6.61 -16.85 3.86
C ARG A 490 6.91 -17.90 2.77
N PRO A 491 5.94 -18.22 1.88
CA PRO A 491 6.17 -19.19 0.81
C PRO A 491 7.34 -18.79 -0.10
N GLN A 492 8.31 -19.69 -0.28
CA GLN A 492 9.54 -19.45 -1.04
C GLN A 492 9.33 -19.49 -2.56
N GLY A 493 8.39 -20.32 -3.05
CA GLY A 493 8.14 -20.53 -4.49
C GLY A 493 7.45 -19.36 -5.20
N GLN A 494 7.40 -18.17 -4.61
CA GLN A 494 6.72 -17.02 -5.17
C GLN A 494 7.66 -16.22 -6.08
N ALA A 495 7.29 -16.06 -7.35
CA ALA A 495 8.08 -15.30 -8.32
C ALA A 495 8.25 -13.82 -7.93
N ALA A 496 9.40 -13.25 -8.27
CA ALA A 496 9.66 -11.82 -8.15
C ALA A 496 8.69 -11.01 -9.02
N LEU A 497 8.22 -9.88 -8.49
CA LEU A 497 7.29 -8.98 -9.17
C LEU A 497 8.00 -7.72 -9.64
N PHE A 498 7.55 -7.18 -10.78
CA PHE A 498 8.07 -5.91 -11.27
C PHE A 498 7.66 -4.75 -10.35
N ASP A 499 8.65 -3.98 -9.92
CA ASP A 499 8.39 -2.76 -9.18
C ASP A 499 7.94 -1.64 -10.11
N GLU A 500 6.75 -1.08 -9.85
CA GLU A 500 6.16 -0.01 -10.69
C GLU A 500 7.01 1.28 -10.71
N ARG A 501 8.02 1.43 -9.86
CA ARG A 501 8.88 2.64 -9.85
C ARG A 501 10.28 2.40 -10.38
N THR A 502 10.94 1.31 -10.01
CA THR A 502 12.31 1.03 -10.51
C THR A 502 12.30 0.21 -11.80
N GLY A 503 11.21 -0.50 -12.10
CA GLY A 503 11.15 -1.45 -13.21
C GLY A 503 11.88 -2.77 -12.94
N GLU A 504 12.51 -2.92 -11.77
CA GLU A 504 13.27 -4.11 -11.40
C GLU A 504 12.35 -5.23 -10.91
N LYS A 505 12.79 -6.48 -11.06
CA LYS A 505 12.12 -7.63 -10.45
C LYS A 505 12.54 -7.75 -8.99
N VAL A 506 11.59 -7.61 -8.07
CA VAL A 506 11.83 -7.65 -6.62
C VAL A 506 10.94 -8.66 -5.91
N ASN A 507 11.47 -9.23 -4.83
CA ASN A 507 10.69 -10.04 -3.91
C ASN A 507 10.12 -9.13 -2.82
N TYR A 508 8.85 -8.76 -2.93
CA TYR A 508 8.20 -7.94 -1.91
C TYR A 508 8.08 -8.71 -0.59
N LEU A 509 8.32 -8.00 0.51
CA LEU A 509 8.11 -8.47 1.88
C LEU A 509 6.66 -8.94 2.04
N PHE A 510 5.70 -8.08 1.67
CA PHE A 510 4.28 -8.37 1.74
C PHE A 510 3.73 -8.91 0.42
N GLN A 511 4.15 -10.13 0.09
CA GLN A 511 3.68 -10.90 -1.05
C GLN A 511 3.23 -12.29 -0.61
N PHE A 512 2.03 -12.65 -1.03
CA PHE A 512 1.42 -13.94 -0.74
C PHE A 512 0.60 -14.42 -1.94
N ARG A 513 0.67 -15.70 -2.29
CA ARG A 513 0.01 -16.27 -3.48
C ARG A 513 0.46 -15.61 -4.79
N GLY A 514 1.74 -15.29 -4.88
CA GLY A 514 2.37 -14.68 -6.06
C GLY A 514 1.83 -13.27 -6.37
N LYS A 515 1.24 -12.59 -5.39
CA LYS A 515 0.67 -11.24 -5.52
C LYS A 515 1.09 -10.38 -4.35
N GLN A 516 1.39 -9.12 -4.65
CA GLN A 516 1.51 -8.09 -3.63
C GLN A 516 0.16 -7.87 -2.95
N VAL A 517 0.20 -7.55 -1.65
CA VAL A 517 -0.99 -7.16 -0.89
C VAL A 517 -1.74 -6.02 -1.54
N GLY A 518 -3.07 -6.11 -1.52
CA GLY A 518 -3.95 -5.08 -2.06
C GLY A 518 -3.77 -3.73 -1.36
N LYS A 519 -3.79 -2.63 -2.13
CA LYS A 519 -3.56 -1.28 -1.63
C LYS A 519 -4.43 -0.96 -0.39
N THR A 520 -5.70 -1.32 -0.38
CA THR A 520 -6.62 -0.98 0.72
C THR A 520 -6.40 -1.78 2.01
N PHE A 521 -5.65 -2.88 1.98
CA PHE A 521 -5.59 -3.88 3.06
C PHE A 521 -5.22 -3.30 4.42
N LEU A 522 -4.23 -2.41 4.47
CA LEU A 522 -3.81 -1.75 5.71
C LEU A 522 -4.97 -0.99 6.37
N ASN A 523 -5.75 -0.24 5.59
CA ASN A 523 -6.88 0.56 6.08
C ASN A 523 -8.18 -0.24 6.28
N SER A 524 -8.41 -1.27 5.47
CA SER A 524 -9.64 -2.07 5.50
C SER A 524 -9.59 -3.23 6.47
N THR A 525 -8.39 -3.70 6.84
CA THR A 525 -8.21 -4.95 7.59
C THR A 525 -7.26 -4.78 8.78
N VAL A 526 -5.99 -4.40 8.55
CA VAL A 526 -4.97 -4.34 9.63
C VAL A 526 -5.34 -3.33 10.72
N ILE A 527 -5.62 -2.07 10.34
CA ILE A 527 -6.01 -1.02 11.28
C ILE A 527 -7.28 -1.41 12.06
N PRO A 528 -8.36 -1.90 11.41
CA PRO A 528 -9.54 -2.38 12.13
C PRO A 528 -9.28 -3.50 13.14
N VAL A 529 -8.43 -4.47 12.79
CA VAL A 529 -8.03 -5.55 13.72
C VAL A 529 -7.30 -4.97 14.93
N LEU A 530 -6.41 -4.00 14.74
CA LEU A 530 -5.74 -3.31 15.85
C LEU A 530 -6.72 -2.53 16.73
N CYS A 531 -7.69 -1.84 16.12
CA CYS A 531 -8.72 -1.10 16.85
C CYS A 531 -9.56 -2.04 17.72
N ALA A 532 -10.01 -3.17 17.14
CA ALA A 532 -10.75 -4.19 17.87
C ALA A 532 -9.95 -4.75 19.04
N ARG A 533 -8.67 -5.11 18.83
CA ARG A 533 -7.79 -5.64 19.87
C ARG A 533 -7.56 -4.67 21.02
N SER A 534 -7.45 -3.38 20.73
CA SER A 534 -7.21 -2.34 21.73
C SER A 534 -8.49 -1.78 22.37
N GLY A 535 -9.66 -2.26 21.96
CA GLY A 535 -10.95 -1.74 22.42
C GLY A 535 -11.18 -0.27 22.08
N VAL A 536 -10.59 0.22 20.99
CA VAL A 536 -10.76 1.61 20.52
C VAL A 536 -11.65 1.67 19.28
N SER A 537 -12.36 2.78 19.12
CA SER A 537 -13.14 3.05 17.92
C SER A 537 -12.24 3.18 16.68
N ARG A 538 -12.82 2.93 15.50
CA ARG A 538 -12.16 3.18 14.20
C ARG A 538 -12.08 4.66 13.86
N ASP A 539 -12.71 5.50 14.66
CA ASP A 539 -12.76 6.96 14.56
C ASP A 539 -12.37 7.56 15.92
N ASP A 540 -11.54 8.59 15.90
CA ASP A 540 -11.14 9.37 17.07
C ASP A 540 -11.60 10.83 16.95
N SER A 541 -11.07 11.75 17.77
CA SER A 541 -11.47 13.16 17.75
C SER A 541 -11.29 13.85 16.39
N GLN A 542 -10.40 13.33 15.53
CA GLN A 542 -10.09 13.88 14.20
C GLN A 542 -10.70 13.04 13.06
N GLY A 543 -11.58 12.09 13.39
CA GLY A 543 -12.32 11.22 12.49
C GLY A 543 -11.66 9.86 12.26
N ARG A 544 -11.88 9.26 11.08
CA ARG A 544 -11.44 7.89 10.79
C ARG A 544 -9.93 7.70 10.88
N ILE A 545 -9.50 6.64 11.56
CA ILE A 545 -8.11 6.22 11.66
C ILE A 545 -7.67 5.65 10.30
N THR A 546 -6.53 6.14 9.79
CA THR A 546 -5.98 5.69 8.50
C THR A 546 -4.47 5.57 8.56
N SER A 547 -3.90 4.86 7.58
CA SER A 547 -2.47 4.63 7.47
C SER A 547 -1.66 5.93 7.39
N HIS A 548 -2.20 6.95 6.70
CA HIS A 548 -1.57 8.27 6.60
C HIS A 548 -1.57 9.01 7.95
N ARG A 549 -2.64 8.86 8.74
CA ARG A 549 -2.71 9.44 10.09
C ARG A 549 -1.74 8.76 11.04
N GLY A 550 -1.58 7.43 10.95
CA GLY A 550 -0.56 6.72 11.72
C GLY A 550 0.87 7.19 11.42
N ARG A 551 1.21 7.45 10.15
CA ARG A 551 2.49 8.12 9.81
C ARG A 551 2.61 9.47 10.49
N ALA A 552 1.57 10.30 10.44
CA ALA A 552 1.60 11.61 11.08
C ALA A 552 1.81 11.51 12.60
N SER A 553 1.13 10.57 13.26
CA SER A 553 1.32 10.28 14.69
C SER A 553 2.74 9.84 15.01
N ALA A 554 3.30 8.90 14.26
CA ALA A 554 4.67 8.43 14.50
C ALA A 554 5.69 9.58 14.42
N VAL A 555 5.58 10.42 13.38
CA VAL A 555 6.50 11.55 13.17
C VAL A 555 6.31 12.63 14.24
N THR A 556 5.06 12.99 14.54
CA THR A 556 4.77 14.00 15.58
C THR A 556 5.17 13.50 16.97
N ALA A 557 5.04 12.21 17.26
CA ALA A 557 5.51 11.62 18.52
C ALA A 557 7.03 11.79 18.67
N LEU A 558 7.81 11.42 17.64
CA LEU A 558 9.27 11.60 17.64
C LEU A 558 9.69 13.07 17.78
N ALA A 559 8.97 13.99 17.16
CA ALA A 559 9.22 15.43 17.27
C ALA A 559 8.91 16.00 18.66
N SER A 560 7.99 15.39 19.40
CA SER A 560 7.44 15.94 20.64
C SER A 560 8.22 15.51 21.89
N VAL A 561 9.10 14.51 21.79
CA VAL A 561 9.91 14.03 22.91
C VAL A 561 10.87 15.14 23.39
N PRO A 562 11.04 15.36 24.71
CA PRO A 562 12.10 16.21 25.24
C PRO A 562 13.47 15.70 24.77
N GLN A 563 14.30 16.57 24.19
CA GLN A 563 15.56 16.17 23.51
C GLN A 563 15.35 15.17 22.34
N GLY A 564 14.17 15.17 21.73
CA GLY A 564 13.90 14.40 20.51
C GLY A 564 14.62 14.94 19.27
N MET A 565 14.40 14.26 18.15
CA MET A 565 15.09 14.54 16.88
C MET A 565 14.95 16.00 16.42
N THR A 566 16.04 16.57 15.89
CA THR A 566 16.05 17.89 15.25
C THR A 566 15.21 17.90 13.96
N LEU A 567 14.89 19.08 13.43
CA LEU A 567 14.15 19.18 12.16
C LEU A 567 14.86 18.44 11.01
N HIS A 568 16.19 18.54 10.93
CA HIS A 568 16.99 17.88 9.90
C HIS A 568 17.02 16.36 10.07
N GLU A 569 17.19 15.86 11.29
CA GLU A 569 17.09 14.42 11.58
C GLU A 569 15.70 13.87 11.25
N LEU A 570 14.64 14.59 11.61
CA LEU A 570 13.27 14.20 11.26
C LEU A 570 13.03 14.22 9.75
N MET A 571 13.63 15.17 9.02
CA MET A 571 13.57 15.21 7.56
C MET A 571 14.20 13.96 6.95
N GLU A 572 15.40 13.58 7.38
CA GLU A 572 16.09 12.37 6.94
C GLU A 572 15.29 11.11 7.32
N TRP A 573 14.84 10.99 8.57
CA TRP A 573 14.05 9.85 9.03
C TRP A 573 12.71 9.67 8.28
N CYS A 574 12.11 10.78 7.84
CA CYS A 574 10.89 10.80 7.04
C CYS A 574 11.13 10.60 5.53
N GLY A 575 12.36 10.79 5.05
CA GLY A 575 12.68 10.91 3.63
C GLY A 575 12.01 12.12 2.98
N HIS A 576 12.11 13.30 3.60
CA HIS A 576 11.58 14.55 3.04
C HIS A 576 12.70 15.37 2.39
N SER A 577 12.55 15.68 1.09
CA SER A 577 13.50 16.53 0.37
C SER A 577 13.35 18.03 0.66
N CYS A 578 12.29 18.44 1.36
CA CYS A 578 11.99 19.84 1.64
C CYS A 578 11.56 20.03 3.11
N PRO A 579 12.19 20.97 3.86
CA PRO A 579 11.87 21.22 5.26
C PRO A 579 10.39 21.56 5.49
N ARG A 580 9.78 22.30 4.55
CA ARG A 580 8.36 22.67 4.63
C ARG A 580 7.43 21.48 4.80
N SER A 581 7.79 20.32 4.27
CA SER A 581 7.00 19.08 4.43
C SER A 581 7.07 18.52 5.85
N THR A 582 8.20 18.70 6.54
CA THR A 582 8.41 18.25 7.93
C THR A 582 7.86 19.25 8.94
N LEU A 583 7.93 20.56 8.65
CA LEU A 583 7.41 21.61 9.53
C LEU A 583 5.96 21.40 9.95
N HIS A 584 5.12 20.81 9.09
CA HIS A 584 3.73 20.51 9.41
C HIS A 584 3.54 19.57 10.61
N TYR A 585 4.55 18.75 10.95
CA TYR A 585 4.50 17.80 12.07
C TYR A 585 5.01 18.40 13.39
N LEU A 586 5.73 19.52 13.34
CA LEU A 586 6.27 20.19 14.52
C LEU A 586 5.17 21.05 15.16
N ARG A 587 4.72 20.65 16.35
CA ARG A 587 3.89 21.50 17.22
C ARG A 587 4.73 21.94 18.40
N ILE A 588 5.19 23.19 18.37
CA ILE A 588 5.92 23.75 19.50
C ILE A 588 4.89 24.11 20.57
N ARG A 589 4.91 23.41 21.71
CA ARG A 589 4.11 23.77 22.88
C ARG A 589 4.64 25.09 23.46
N PRO A 590 3.79 26.04 23.89
CA PRO A 590 4.24 27.30 24.49
C PRO A 590 5.24 27.10 25.64
N THR A 591 5.02 26.08 26.47
CA THR A 591 5.95 25.71 27.57
C THR A 591 7.32 25.25 27.09
N ARG A 592 7.38 24.50 25.98
CA ARG A 592 8.66 24.10 25.36
C ARG A 592 9.35 25.29 24.72
N LEU A 593 8.61 26.21 24.11
CA LEU A 593 9.17 27.45 23.58
C LEU A 593 9.77 28.28 24.72
N ALA A 594 9.03 28.47 25.81
CA ALA A 594 9.50 29.19 27.00
C ALA A 594 10.75 28.53 27.61
N ALA A 595 10.76 27.20 27.80
CA ALA A 595 11.93 26.49 28.30
C ALA A 595 13.14 26.56 27.36
N SER A 596 12.91 26.49 26.04
CA SER A 596 13.98 26.64 25.04
C SER A 596 14.52 28.07 25.01
N PHE A 597 13.64 29.06 25.15
CA PHE A 597 14.00 30.46 25.29
C PHE A 597 14.84 30.66 26.55
N VAL A 598 14.39 30.24 27.74
CA VAL A 598 15.16 30.33 28.99
C VAL A 598 16.51 29.62 28.89
N LYS A 599 16.59 28.47 28.22
CA LYS A 599 17.88 27.78 27.98
C LYS A 599 18.82 28.59 27.07
N ALA A 600 18.28 29.23 26.03
CA ALA A 600 19.05 30.11 25.14
C ALA A 600 19.43 31.42 25.84
N ASP A 601 18.54 31.95 26.68
CA ASP A 601 18.69 33.18 27.45
C ASP A 601 19.69 33.00 28.59
N LYS A 602 19.81 31.80 29.17
CA LYS A 602 20.92 31.43 30.06
C LYS A 602 22.31 31.60 29.42
N ILE A 603 22.42 31.56 28.08
CA ILE A 603 23.67 31.88 27.37
C ILE A 603 23.88 33.39 27.33
N SER A 604 22.81 34.20 27.18
CA SER A 604 22.88 35.65 27.37
C SER A 604 23.27 36.03 28.81
N HIS A 605 22.91 35.19 29.79
CA HIS A 605 23.23 35.36 31.20
C HIS A 605 24.49 34.62 31.68
N MET A 606 25.24 33.92 30.79
CA MET A 606 26.51 33.26 31.18
C MET A 606 27.61 34.27 31.54
N ILE A 607 27.34 35.56 31.31
CA ILE A 607 28.12 36.69 31.80
C ILE A 607 27.11 37.67 32.38
N SER A 608 26.87 37.61 33.69
CA SER A 608 26.13 38.66 34.37
C SER A 608 26.94 39.95 34.29
N MET A 609 26.42 40.94 33.57
CA MET A 609 26.94 42.31 33.61
C MET A 609 26.28 43.01 34.80
N LEU A 610 27.05 43.26 35.85
CA LEU A 610 26.64 44.13 36.94
C LEU A 610 26.87 45.57 36.46
N ILE A 611 25.80 46.34 36.35
CA ILE A 611 25.84 47.75 36.00
C ILE A 611 25.76 48.54 37.29
N ASP A 612 26.81 49.29 37.63
CA ASP A 612 26.71 50.22 38.75
C ASP A 612 26.12 51.55 38.29
N HIS A 613 24.83 51.73 38.57
CA HIS A 613 24.07 52.93 38.19
C HIS A 613 24.36 54.18 39.05
N ASP A 614 25.31 54.11 39.98
CA ASP A 614 25.67 55.27 40.79
C ASP A 614 26.28 56.39 39.96
N SER A 615 25.69 57.59 40.09
CA SER A 615 26.12 58.80 39.40
C SER A 615 27.59 59.18 39.65
N LYS A 616 28.18 58.70 40.76
CA LYS A 616 29.57 58.95 41.17
C LYS A 616 30.57 57.88 40.71
N ALA A 617 30.09 56.71 40.27
CA ALA A 617 30.89 55.63 39.66
C ALA A 617 30.80 55.65 38.12
N MET A 618 30.36 56.78 37.55
CA MET A 618 30.36 57.03 36.11
C MET A 618 31.80 57.12 35.59
N THR A 619 32.15 56.24 34.66
CA THR A 619 33.34 56.41 33.81
C THR A 619 33.00 57.41 32.69
N GLU A 620 34.00 57.95 31.98
CA GLU A 620 33.77 58.82 30.81
C GLU A 620 32.85 58.17 29.74
N SER A 621 32.71 56.84 29.77
CA SER A 621 31.87 56.02 28.89
C SER A 621 30.50 55.61 29.46
N GLY A 622 30.11 56.07 30.65
CA GLY A 622 28.85 55.71 31.31
C GLY A 622 29.03 54.91 32.61
N PRO A 623 27.98 54.23 33.12
CA PRO A 623 28.04 53.52 34.41
C PRO A 623 29.13 52.43 34.39
N ALA A 624 29.81 52.22 35.51
CA ALA A 624 30.84 51.19 35.60
C ALA A 624 30.24 49.80 35.35
N LEU A 625 30.79 49.09 34.36
CA LEU A 625 30.36 47.75 33.95
C LEU A 625 31.32 46.71 34.53
N TYR A 626 30.77 45.75 35.28
CA TYR A 626 31.53 44.61 35.80
C TYR A 626 30.99 43.31 35.16
N TYR A 627 31.81 42.69 34.33
CA TYR A 627 31.48 41.40 33.72
C TYR A 627 31.87 40.27 34.67
N ASP A 628 30.91 39.46 35.10
CA ASP A 628 31.16 38.28 35.93
C ASP A 628 31.80 37.15 35.11
N LEU A 629 33.01 36.74 35.50
CA LEU A 629 33.77 35.66 34.86
C LEU A 629 33.92 34.43 35.77
N GLY A 630 33.07 34.29 36.80
CA GLY A 630 33.16 33.21 37.80
C GLY A 630 33.80 33.69 39.09
N GLU A 631 35.11 33.44 39.29
CA GLU A 631 35.87 33.82 40.50
C GLU A 631 36.39 35.28 40.47
N LEU A 632 36.21 35.97 39.33
CA LEU A 632 36.70 37.31 39.05
C LEU A 632 35.60 38.14 38.38
N TYR A 633 35.61 39.45 38.63
CA TYR A 633 34.93 40.44 37.79
C TYR A 633 35.92 41.06 36.80
N CYS A 634 35.49 41.38 35.59
CA CYS A 634 36.25 42.20 34.64
C CYS A 634 35.66 43.60 34.53
N THR A 635 36.50 44.61 34.73
CA THR A 635 36.14 46.03 34.67
C THR A 635 36.36 46.67 33.30
N ASN A 636 36.88 45.91 32.32
CA ASN A 636 37.09 46.42 30.97
C ASN A 636 35.73 46.58 30.25
N PRO A 637 35.30 47.80 29.90
CA PRO A 637 34.01 48.03 29.25
C PRO A 637 33.89 47.32 27.89
N PHE A 638 35.02 47.02 27.24
CA PHE A 638 35.10 46.34 25.94
C PHE A 638 35.54 44.88 26.05
N TRP A 639 35.26 44.19 27.17
CA TRP A 639 35.64 42.79 27.38
C TRP A 639 35.28 41.87 26.20
N SER A 640 34.13 42.08 25.55
CA SER A 640 33.65 41.31 24.39
C SER A 640 34.63 41.29 23.21
N SER A 641 35.45 42.34 23.09
CA SER A 641 36.47 42.52 22.04
C SER A 641 37.91 42.40 22.57
N CYS A 642 38.09 42.04 23.85
CA CYS A 642 39.39 41.95 24.48
C CYS A 642 40.21 40.78 23.90
N PRO A 643 41.44 41.02 23.39
CA PRO A 643 42.30 39.97 22.84
C PRO A 643 42.83 39.00 23.90
N HIS A 644 42.79 39.38 25.19
CA HIS A 644 43.31 38.60 26.32
C HIS A 644 42.23 37.89 27.14
N ARG A 645 41.01 37.73 26.60
CA ARG A 645 39.83 37.20 27.32
C ARG A 645 39.97 35.79 27.93
N MET A 646 41.04 35.06 27.59
CA MET A 646 41.36 33.73 28.12
C MET A 646 42.47 33.72 29.18
N ALA A 647 43.01 34.89 29.55
CA ALA A 647 44.13 35.03 30.50
C ALA A 647 43.87 36.16 31.52
N CYS A 648 42.66 36.21 32.10
CA CYS A 648 42.23 37.34 32.92
C CYS A 648 42.87 37.43 34.32
N ILE A 649 43.37 36.33 34.90
CA ILE A 649 43.85 36.29 36.30
C ILE A 649 45.00 37.28 36.57
N GLY A 650 45.84 37.57 35.57
CA GLY A 650 46.94 38.52 35.67
C GLY A 650 46.68 39.87 35.00
N CYS A 651 45.44 40.17 34.61
CA CYS A 651 45.08 41.38 33.89
C CYS A 651 44.77 42.52 34.87
N ASP A 652 45.21 43.74 34.56
CA ASP A 652 44.95 44.94 35.39
C ASP A 652 43.45 45.27 35.51
N PHE A 653 42.63 44.81 34.56
CA PHE A 653 41.17 44.95 34.58
C PHE A 653 40.46 43.81 35.32
N SER A 654 41.20 42.92 36.00
CA SER A 654 40.62 41.83 36.79
C SER A 654 40.44 42.24 38.25
N LEU A 655 39.27 41.92 38.80
CA LEU A 655 38.92 42.16 40.19
C LEU A 655 38.51 40.82 40.83
N PRO A 656 39.31 40.24 41.72
CA PRO A 656 38.92 39.01 42.41
C PRO A 656 37.68 39.20 43.27
N LYS A 657 36.71 38.28 43.18
CA LYS A 657 35.49 38.33 44.00
C LYS A 657 35.78 38.25 45.50
N MET A 658 36.82 37.49 45.86
CA MET A 658 37.29 37.37 47.25
C MET A 658 37.93 38.64 47.82
N SER A 659 38.17 39.67 47.01
CA SER A 659 38.62 40.96 47.53
C SER A 659 37.49 41.65 48.30
N ALA A 660 37.84 42.51 49.26
CA ALA A 660 36.85 43.30 50.00
C ALA A 660 35.91 44.09 49.07
N LYS A 661 36.44 44.62 47.96
CA LYS A 661 35.65 45.31 46.93
C LYS A 661 34.75 44.35 46.15
N GLY A 662 35.24 43.17 45.77
CA GLY A 662 34.46 42.13 45.09
C GLY A 662 33.26 41.63 45.92
N GLN A 663 33.47 41.38 47.21
CA GLN A 663 32.43 40.93 48.14
C GLN A 663 31.35 42.01 48.36
N LEU A 664 31.75 43.28 48.43
CA LEU A 664 30.81 44.39 48.56
C LEU A 664 29.99 44.59 47.29
N LEU A 665 30.60 44.46 46.10
CA LEU A 665 29.89 44.52 44.81
C LEU A 665 28.89 43.37 44.65
N GLU A 666 29.26 42.16 45.06
CA GLU A 666 28.36 40.99 45.06
C GLU A 666 27.19 41.17 46.04
N SER A 667 27.48 41.70 47.23
CA SER A 667 26.45 42.03 48.23
C SER A 667 25.49 43.11 47.72
N LYS A 668 26.02 44.19 47.11
CA LYS A 668 25.24 45.28 46.50
C LYS A 668 24.35 44.77 45.37
N ALA A 669 24.89 43.90 44.50
CA ALA A 669 24.14 43.28 43.40
C ALA A 669 23.01 42.38 43.91
N SER A 670 23.27 41.57 44.95
CA SER A 670 22.27 40.71 45.59
C SER A 670 21.13 41.52 46.21
N ILE A 671 21.44 42.64 46.87
CA ILE A 671 20.43 43.51 47.49
C ILE A 671 19.60 44.26 46.44
N ARG A 672 20.21 44.75 45.35
CA ARG A 672 19.47 45.33 44.21
C ARG A 672 18.49 44.34 43.58
N ARG A 673 18.88 43.06 43.49
CA ARG A 673 17.99 42.00 43.01
C ARG A 673 16.74 41.83 43.88
N TYR A 674 16.83 42.04 45.21
CA TYR A 674 15.66 42.03 46.08
C TYR A 674 14.69 43.18 45.79
N LEU A 675 15.18 44.37 45.45
CA LEU A 675 14.32 45.50 45.04
C LEU A 675 13.58 45.25 43.72
N GLU A 676 14.17 44.49 42.81
CA GLU A 676 13.63 44.26 41.47
C GLU A 676 12.74 43.02 41.38
N GLU A 677 13.10 41.93 42.05
CA GLU A 677 12.44 40.62 41.91
C GLU A 677 11.41 40.31 43.02
N ILE A 678 11.52 40.96 44.19
CA ILE A 678 10.64 40.69 45.34
C ILE A 678 9.70 41.87 45.59
N PRO A 679 8.38 41.67 45.71
CA PRO A 679 7.45 42.73 46.07
C PRO A 679 7.59 43.07 47.57
N LEU A 680 8.41 44.07 47.87
CA LEU A 680 8.68 44.54 49.23
C LEU A 680 7.61 45.52 49.72
N THR A 681 7.32 45.50 51.03
CA THR A 681 6.54 46.54 51.70
C THR A 681 7.32 47.87 51.75
N PRO A 682 6.65 49.02 51.97
CA PRO A 682 7.34 50.31 52.03
C PRO A 682 8.47 50.37 53.07
N ASP A 683 8.28 49.74 54.23
CA ASP A 683 9.27 49.70 55.30
C ASP A 683 10.47 48.81 54.93
N GLU A 684 10.21 47.64 54.33
CA GLU A 684 11.27 46.74 53.83
C GLU A 684 12.06 47.39 52.70
N LYS A 685 11.39 48.10 51.80
CA LYS A 685 12.04 48.85 50.72
C LYS A 685 12.96 49.94 51.26
N PHE A 686 12.51 50.70 52.27
CA PHE A 686 13.32 51.73 52.92
C PHE A 686 14.58 51.16 53.60
N ILE A 687 14.46 50.00 54.26
CA ILE A 687 15.60 49.31 54.89
C ILE A 687 16.61 48.87 53.82
N VAL A 688 16.12 48.27 52.75
CA VAL A 688 16.93 47.75 51.64
C VAL A 688 17.65 48.88 50.91
N GLU A 689 16.97 50.01 50.65
CA GLU A 689 17.58 51.22 50.07
C GLU A 689 18.65 51.80 51.01
N GLY A 690 18.40 51.87 52.33
CA GLY A 690 19.37 52.33 53.32
C GLY A 690 20.61 51.43 53.46
N ASP A 691 20.47 50.12 53.25
CA ASP A 691 21.62 49.20 53.26
C ASP A 691 22.47 49.31 51.99
N ILE A 692 21.88 49.66 50.83
CA ILE A 692 22.62 50.02 49.62
C ILE A 692 23.47 51.27 49.88
N GLU A 693 22.88 52.33 50.46
CA GLU A 693 23.62 53.57 50.75
C GLU A 693 24.81 53.36 51.70
N LYS A 694 24.68 52.47 52.70
CA LYS A 694 25.79 52.10 53.60
C LYS A 694 26.88 51.35 52.84
N LEU A 695 26.52 50.40 51.98
CA LEU A 695 27.48 49.66 51.17
C LEU A 695 28.25 50.58 50.22
N ASP A 696 27.59 51.58 49.65
CA ASP A 696 28.22 52.59 48.79
C ASP A 696 29.25 53.42 49.55
N PHE A 697 28.91 53.85 50.75
CA PHE A 697 29.84 54.52 51.65
C PHE A 697 31.07 53.65 51.99
N PHE A 698 30.88 52.35 52.21
CA PHE A 698 31.99 51.42 52.50
C PHE A 698 32.88 51.17 51.28
N ILE A 699 32.30 51.04 50.08
CA ILE A 699 33.05 50.89 48.82
C ILE A 699 33.94 52.12 48.60
N GLU A 700 33.40 53.35 48.78
CA GLU A 700 34.18 54.59 48.67
C GLU A 700 35.34 54.66 49.67
N LYS A 701 35.13 54.21 50.90
CA LYS A 701 36.15 54.23 51.95
C LYS A 701 37.34 53.32 51.62
N ILE A 702 37.08 52.18 50.96
CA ILE A 702 38.10 51.25 50.51
C ILE A 702 38.89 51.82 49.33
N GLU A 703 38.25 52.52 48.39
CA GLU A 703 38.93 53.18 47.27
C GLU A 703 39.84 54.33 47.73
N LYS A 704 39.47 55.05 48.80
CA LYS A 704 40.23 56.18 49.35
C LYS A 704 41.35 55.76 50.33
N SER A 705 41.46 54.49 50.70
CA SER A 705 42.49 53.97 51.62
C SER A 705 43.44 52.99 50.93
N PRO A 706 44.51 53.45 50.24
CA PRO A 706 45.41 52.57 49.51
C PRO A 706 46.46 51.91 50.43
N ASN A 707 46.06 51.34 51.57
CA ASN A 707 46.92 50.44 52.36
C ASN A 707 46.16 49.75 53.50
N PHE A 708 45.75 48.51 53.27
CA PHE A 708 45.73 47.45 54.29
C PHE A 708 45.99 46.13 53.57
N GLY A 709 47.18 45.55 53.76
CA GLY A 709 47.45 44.15 53.39
C GLY A 709 48.65 43.85 52.47
N LYS A 710 49.79 44.54 52.61
CA LYS A 710 51.10 43.85 52.56
C LYS A 710 51.53 43.66 54.02
N ASP A 711 51.72 42.40 54.40
CA ASP A 711 52.36 41.87 55.63
C ASP A 711 51.48 40.86 56.40
N LYS A 712 51.31 39.67 55.81
CA LYS A 712 51.80 38.36 56.31
C LYS A 712 51.24 37.21 55.49
#